data_AF-A0A9D7F728-F1
#
_entry.id   AF-A0A9D7F728-F1
#
_cell.length_a   1.000
_cell.length_b   1.000
_cell.length_c   1.000
_cell.angle_alpha   90.00
_cell.angle_beta   90.00
_cell.angle_gamma   90.00
#
_symmetry.space_group_name_H-M   'P 1'
#
loop_
_entity.id
_entity.type
_entity.pdbx_description
1 polymer ?
#
loop_
_entity_poly.entity_id
_entity_poly.type
_entity_poly.pdbx_seq_one_letter_code
_entity_poly.pdbx_strand_id
1 'polypeptide(L)'
;MKDPVNKVSNFKFGTGTTQYQRLHPALLPENAPIHGMSLSELMAYSVAYSQNLVYYNEKNQPDGYWSDFLLSDISFILSTIISLNLEKLDLEFNEHVSRFYRANQKVQRLEATETIFEFIKGMALRLNTWRQQVNAISLPNSDIEYQVAFELESIIQSQAGEDLRKLISYDLGAGAKGGLGSAVGLSYKEFGEIWESEGVAPVNIFLGDRMEEQYNRAMANIRLVYRSFLNTLTYAKFNFEPYFQQALLQKSDHKPHAALLMAFLSTLDKAQGDLNHVSDRYLKFYYENYLQLFPATSVPDTAHLCFDLADHVDSMLLRKGAKLQSEGTNNVVFETNQDLELNQAEIASLRTMYLSKFSKIETSNYQLVTGIYAAPVANSKDGSGLPFEEPNEPWPTFGEEQAEKPANDRSMEKASLGFAFSSPVFYLKEGVRKVRMKIHFQKESAGILKKLVLDVMQKANTRTDKIETLTLEEAFYKRVFNQVGNDRNIRIHYSNEKGWIRIDSNLIRIFAAGEGGWPKTEQLEKGHTLDILETLGIEFTIQANQPAASPFGENHPEAAAYNSAFPIVKVLFDDSVEPYPYSFLREVIIQNCEIEVEAERVKGMQVYNSLGRLDNRQPFQAFGPQPKVGEYMLIGNEEIFRKHIQSLSFEVDWLNLPKDSEDFRKYYQQYNKDLSPEKYKVGFKAYANGDFYPIDNDSVLTFPLFPNAGTGGKELAASKFTMGIEQLQALQLTADPFLQEPNEFNPDTQTGYLRMEILEPDDAFGHQLYTKVFTQTITHNAQAAEEDKLSLPNEPFSPQVKNIYLHYKANTQFTPASVKGSKTEKIYHVHPFGVVDLTRESSFSEGHLTPELKEDGYLFLGIQKVKPMQTLSMLFQLVTRSAQTASAFSLPKTRWSYLSHDTWVDFTERQVVYDSTDQFTKTGIVRLHMPRAVFTENSLLPPGYFWIRVGIKGSVDLLCHCIAVKPQAVAARSLIADPGERLRVPLPPNTISRLVEPNTYIKGVEQPFESFGGKPWKTTTSFSAASASACATRPGR
;
A
#
# COMPACT_ATOMS: atom_id res chain seq x y z
N MET A 1 30.22 35.81 25.60
CA MET A 1 30.27 34.39 26.00
C MET A 1 28.98 33.74 25.54
N LYS A 2 29.01 32.99 24.44
CA LYS A 2 27.88 32.21 23.92
C LYS A 2 28.18 30.75 24.19
N ASP A 3 27.15 30.06 24.69
CA ASP A 3 27.11 28.68 25.11
C ASP A 3 27.71 27.71 24.06
N PRO A 4 28.75 26.91 24.38
CA PRO A 4 29.37 25.98 23.43
C PRO A 4 28.63 24.63 23.32
N VAL A 5 27.49 24.45 23.99
CA VAL A 5 26.80 23.14 24.09
C VAL A 5 26.12 22.70 22.78
N ASN A 6 25.80 23.61 21.86
CA ASN A 6 25.02 23.30 20.64
C ASN A 6 25.83 22.83 19.42
N LYS A 7 27.13 22.53 19.53
CA LYS A 7 27.94 22.03 18.41
C LYS A 7 28.34 20.54 18.50
N VAL A 8 27.90 19.81 19.52
CA VAL A 8 28.28 18.40 19.71
C VAL A 8 27.31 17.40 19.05
N SER A 9 26.17 17.84 18.53
CA SER A 9 25.11 16.94 18.02
C SER A 9 25.29 16.40 16.60
N ASN A 10 26.36 16.76 15.88
CA ASN A 10 26.62 16.28 14.51
C ASN A 10 27.74 15.23 14.40
N PHE A 11 28.12 14.57 15.50
CA PHE A 11 28.99 13.41 15.40
C PHE A 11 28.17 12.18 15.01
N LYS A 12 28.05 11.93 13.70
CA LYS A 12 27.58 10.64 13.18
C LYS A 12 28.57 9.56 13.64
N PHE A 13 28.19 8.78 14.66
CA PHE A 13 28.86 7.51 14.92
C PHE A 13 28.57 6.59 13.73
N GLY A 14 29.63 6.09 13.06
CA GLY A 14 29.50 5.29 11.83
C GLY A 14 28.58 4.08 11.97
N THR A 15 28.04 3.59 10.86
CA THR A 15 27.15 2.41 10.75
C THR A 15 27.89 1.07 10.94
N GLY A 16 29.00 1.07 11.69
CA GLY A 16 29.85 -0.09 11.87
C GLY A 16 29.32 -1.11 12.87
N THR A 17 29.45 -2.40 12.54
CA THR A 17 29.18 -3.53 13.44
C THR A 17 30.26 -3.69 14.52
N THR A 18 31.46 -3.14 14.27
CA THR A 18 32.58 -3.13 15.23
C THR A 18 32.82 -1.74 15.84
N GLN A 19 33.44 -1.72 17.03
CA GLN A 19 33.82 -0.44 17.68
C GLN A 19 34.82 0.36 16.85
N TYR A 20 35.67 -0.32 16.08
CA TYR A 20 36.68 0.31 15.23
C TYR A 20 36.05 1.13 14.11
N GLN A 21 35.03 0.58 13.43
CA GLN A 21 34.28 1.29 12.39
C GLN A 21 33.45 2.48 12.92
N ARG A 22 33.24 2.56 14.25
CA ARG A 22 32.52 3.67 14.92
C ARG A 22 33.45 4.75 15.49
N LEU A 23 34.76 4.55 15.41
CA LEU A 23 35.77 5.48 15.93
C LEU A 23 35.84 6.71 15.02
N HIS A 24 35.62 7.90 15.58
CA HIS A 24 35.71 9.14 14.81
C HIS A 24 37.18 9.54 14.61
N PRO A 25 37.66 9.70 13.36
CA PRO A 25 39.07 10.03 13.10
C PRO A 25 39.51 11.29 13.84
N ALA A 26 38.71 12.36 13.87
CA ALA A 26 39.06 13.61 14.56
C ALA A 26 39.35 13.50 16.07
N LEU A 27 39.04 12.37 16.73
CA LEU A 27 39.39 12.12 18.13
C LEU A 27 40.80 11.52 18.31
N LEU A 28 41.48 11.20 17.22
CA LEU A 28 42.84 10.67 17.24
C LEU A 28 43.85 11.82 17.33
N PRO A 29 44.88 11.73 18.19
CA PRO A 29 45.90 12.79 18.34
C PRO A 29 46.58 13.17 17.01
N GLU A 30 46.71 12.20 16.10
CA GLU A 30 47.27 12.35 14.76
C GLU A 30 46.48 13.32 13.86
N ASN A 31 45.18 13.54 14.14
CA ASN A 31 44.32 14.42 13.34
C ASN A 31 44.30 15.88 13.84
N ALA A 32 45.06 16.21 14.89
CA ALA A 32 45.26 17.57 15.35
C ALA A 32 46.74 17.81 15.73
N PRO A 33 47.66 17.72 14.76
CA PRO A 33 49.08 17.99 15.02
C PRO A 33 49.26 19.42 15.52
N ILE A 34 50.15 19.62 16.50
CA ILE A 34 50.50 20.95 17.01
C ILE A 34 51.15 21.77 15.88
N HIS A 35 51.91 21.12 15.01
CA HIS A 35 52.45 21.69 13.79
C HIS A 35 52.26 20.71 12.62
N GLY A 36 51.20 20.89 11.82
CA GLY A 36 50.82 19.95 10.74
C GLY A 36 51.21 20.33 9.32
N MET A 37 51.87 21.48 9.09
CA MET A 37 52.25 21.89 7.73
C MET A 37 53.34 20.99 7.16
N SER A 38 53.10 20.46 5.97
CA SER A 38 54.08 19.75 5.15
C SER A 38 55.21 20.67 4.68
N LEU A 39 56.30 20.09 4.15
CA LEU A 39 57.42 20.86 3.60
C LEU A 39 56.98 21.82 2.49
N SER A 40 56.12 21.37 1.58
CA SER A 40 55.57 22.22 0.51
C SER A 40 54.73 23.37 1.07
N GLU A 41 53.91 23.12 2.09
CA GLU A 41 53.09 24.14 2.73
C GLU A 41 53.94 25.17 3.48
N LEU A 42 55.01 24.75 4.14
CA LEU A 42 55.98 25.65 4.78
C LEU A 42 56.72 26.52 3.76
N MET A 43 57.11 25.95 2.62
CA MET A 43 57.73 26.71 1.53
C MET A 43 56.74 27.72 0.93
N ALA A 44 55.50 27.31 0.66
CA ALA A 44 54.45 28.20 0.19
C ALA A 44 54.09 29.30 1.21
N TYR A 45 54.05 28.95 2.50
CA TYR A 45 53.87 29.90 3.59
C TYR A 45 55.01 30.90 3.66
N SER A 46 56.25 30.46 3.49
CA SER A 46 57.42 31.34 3.45
C SER A 46 57.34 32.35 2.32
N VAL A 47 56.89 31.92 1.13
CA VAL A 47 56.61 32.81 0.00
C VAL A 47 55.52 33.82 0.35
N ALA A 48 54.36 33.36 0.85
CA ALA A 48 53.25 34.24 1.21
C ALA A 48 53.62 35.25 2.33
N TYR A 49 54.38 34.81 3.33
CA TYR A 49 54.87 35.69 4.39
C TYR A 49 55.84 36.74 3.85
N SER A 50 56.78 36.33 2.99
CA SER A 50 57.78 37.21 2.39
C SER A 50 57.21 38.30 1.48
N GLN A 51 56.00 38.13 0.94
CA GLN A 51 55.28 39.18 0.20
C GLN A 51 54.91 40.37 1.08
N ASN A 52 54.90 40.22 2.41
CA ASN A 52 54.64 41.31 3.35
C ASN A 52 55.93 41.98 3.85
N LEU A 53 57.10 41.50 3.39
CA LEU A 53 58.40 42.01 3.78
C LEU A 53 58.99 42.81 2.63
N VAL A 54 59.00 44.14 2.78
CA VAL A 54 59.60 45.06 1.81
C VAL A 54 61.13 44.94 1.89
N TYR A 55 61.76 44.78 0.74
CA TYR A 55 63.21 44.87 0.63
C TYR A 55 63.63 46.31 0.32
N TYR A 56 64.72 46.78 0.93
CA TYR A 56 65.25 48.13 0.74
C TYR A 56 66.60 48.04 0.04
N ASN A 57 66.77 48.78 -1.05
CA ASN A 57 68.03 48.81 -1.80
C ASN A 57 69.15 49.56 -1.04
N GLU A 58 70.35 49.63 -1.63
CA GLU A 58 71.52 50.31 -1.03
C GLU A 58 71.29 51.81 -0.76
N LYS A 59 70.25 52.41 -1.34
CA LYS A 59 69.81 53.79 -1.09
C LYS A 59 68.71 53.88 -0.03
N ASN A 60 68.42 52.78 0.68
CA ASN A 60 67.35 52.64 1.66
C ASN A 60 65.95 52.98 1.09
N GLN A 61 65.71 52.66 -0.17
CA GLN A 61 64.41 52.83 -0.84
C GLN A 61 63.73 51.48 -1.03
N PRO A 62 62.39 51.38 -0.86
CA PRO A 62 61.64 50.17 -1.19
C PRO A 62 61.92 49.73 -2.64
N ASP A 63 62.39 48.50 -2.81
CA ASP A 63 62.83 47.94 -4.10
C ASP A 63 62.37 46.48 -4.23
N GLY A 64 61.05 46.29 -4.14
CA GLY A 64 60.41 44.99 -4.22
C GLY A 64 60.21 44.30 -2.87
N TYR A 65 59.90 43.01 -2.93
CA TYR A 65 59.56 42.20 -1.77
C TYR A 65 60.51 41.02 -1.66
N TRP A 66 60.68 40.51 -0.43
CA TRP A 66 61.51 39.32 -0.21
C TRP A 66 61.01 38.07 -0.95
N SER A 67 59.75 38.06 -1.41
CA SER A 67 59.22 36.99 -2.26
C SER A 67 59.97 36.82 -3.57
N ASP A 68 60.52 37.89 -4.14
CA ASP A 68 61.22 37.84 -5.43
C ASP A 68 62.51 37.00 -5.32
N PHE A 69 63.13 36.97 -4.15
CA PHE A 69 64.28 36.12 -3.86
C PHE A 69 63.90 34.63 -3.83
N LEU A 70 62.78 34.29 -3.19
CA LEU A 70 62.30 32.90 -3.07
C LEU A 70 61.73 32.38 -4.39
N LEU A 71 60.91 33.18 -5.07
CA LEU A 71 60.30 32.86 -6.36
C LEU A 71 61.31 32.79 -7.52
N SER A 72 62.58 33.06 -7.24
CA SER A 72 63.66 32.92 -8.21
C SER A 72 64.19 31.49 -8.35
N ASP A 73 63.59 30.53 -7.64
CA ASP A 73 63.81 29.07 -7.73
C ASP A 73 62.46 28.35 -7.95
N ILE A 74 62.44 27.41 -8.89
CA ILE A 74 61.22 26.69 -9.30
C ILE A 74 60.54 25.93 -8.17
N SER A 75 61.30 25.47 -7.17
CA SER A 75 60.79 24.67 -6.05
C SER A 75 59.79 25.45 -5.21
N PHE A 76 60.03 26.75 -5.02
CA PHE A 76 59.13 27.64 -4.28
C PHE A 76 57.90 28.05 -5.11
N ILE A 77 58.02 28.14 -6.44
CA ILE A 77 56.83 28.35 -7.29
C ILE A 77 55.94 27.11 -7.26
N LEU A 78 56.53 25.93 -7.48
CA LEU A 78 55.84 24.64 -7.42
C LEU A 78 55.17 24.41 -6.06
N SER A 79 55.83 24.78 -4.96
CA SER A 79 55.24 24.66 -3.62
C SER A 79 53.96 25.48 -3.48
N THR A 80 53.85 26.66 -4.13
CA THR A 80 52.61 27.47 -4.11
C THR A 80 51.47 26.85 -4.94
N ILE A 81 51.79 26.03 -5.94
CA ILE A 81 50.80 25.30 -6.76
C ILE A 81 50.25 24.11 -5.96
N ILE A 82 51.14 23.25 -5.45
CA ILE A 82 50.73 22.00 -4.79
C ILE A 82 50.13 22.22 -3.40
N SER A 83 50.49 23.33 -2.74
CA SER A 83 49.95 23.70 -1.41
C SER A 83 48.63 24.47 -1.51
N LEU A 84 48.00 24.53 -2.69
CA LEU A 84 46.71 25.19 -2.84
C LEU A 84 45.64 24.47 -1.99
N ASN A 85 44.97 25.24 -1.14
CA ASN A 85 43.86 24.76 -0.31
C ASN A 85 42.53 24.85 -1.09
N LEU A 86 42.22 23.77 -1.80
CA LEU A 86 40.99 23.65 -2.62
C LEU A 86 39.72 23.66 -1.76
N GLU A 87 39.76 23.08 -0.55
CA GLU A 87 38.60 23.06 0.36
C GLU A 87 38.24 24.47 0.85
N LYS A 88 39.25 25.28 1.16
CA LYS A 88 39.06 26.69 1.53
C LYS A 88 38.45 27.48 0.37
N LEU A 89 38.91 27.25 -0.86
CA LEU A 89 38.33 27.89 -2.05
C LEU A 89 36.86 27.51 -2.27
N ASP A 90 36.50 26.23 -2.05
CA ASP A 90 35.10 25.79 -2.16
C ASP A 90 34.23 26.36 -1.04
N LEU A 91 34.75 26.46 0.19
CA LEU A 91 34.06 27.11 1.30
C LEU A 91 33.80 28.60 1.02
N GLU A 92 34.82 29.34 0.57
CA GLU A 92 34.72 30.77 0.23
C GLU A 92 33.73 30.99 -0.93
N PHE A 93 33.78 30.18 -1.98
CA PHE A 93 32.82 30.24 -3.08
C PHE A 93 31.39 30.00 -2.60
N ASN A 94 31.16 28.97 -1.78
CA ASN A 94 29.85 28.67 -1.21
C ASN A 94 29.35 29.79 -0.28
N GLU A 95 30.25 30.51 0.40
CA GLU A 95 29.90 31.70 1.16
C GLU A 95 29.44 32.83 0.24
N HIS A 96 30.15 33.11 -0.86
CA HIS A 96 29.75 34.10 -1.85
C HIS A 96 28.37 33.77 -2.47
N VAL A 97 28.14 32.50 -2.81
CA VAL A 97 26.85 32.00 -3.31
C VAL A 97 25.75 32.16 -2.26
N SER A 98 26.05 31.89 -0.99
CA SER A 98 25.09 32.08 0.11
C SER A 98 24.73 33.56 0.31
N ARG A 99 25.70 34.47 0.16
CA ARG A 99 25.45 35.92 0.20
C ARG A 99 24.57 36.36 -0.97
N PHE A 100 24.78 35.80 -2.17
CA PHE A 100 23.95 36.05 -3.35
C PHE A 100 22.46 35.68 -3.13
N TYR A 101 22.16 34.50 -2.58
CA TYR A 101 20.76 34.11 -2.35
C TYR A 101 20.09 34.87 -1.20
N ARG A 102 20.87 35.45 -0.28
CA ARG A 102 20.34 36.30 0.81
C ARG A 102 20.06 37.75 0.38
N ALA A 103 20.56 38.17 -0.79
CA ALA A 103 20.37 39.52 -1.28
C ALA A 103 18.94 39.69 -1.83
N ASN A 104 18.19 40.65 -1.26
CA ASN A 104 16.79 40.91 -1.60
C ASN A 104 16.59 42.15 -2.49
N GLN A 105 17.65 42.95 -2.70
CA GLN A 105 17.62 44.16 -3.51
C GLN A 105 18.43 43.98 -4.80
N LYS A 106 18.00 44.64 -5.90
CA LYS A 106 18.66 44.55 -7.22
C LYS A 106 20.14 44.92 -7.16
N VAL A 107 20.48 45.99 -6.44
CA VAL A 107 21.87 46.48 -6.29
C VAL A 107 22.73 45.44 -5.56
N GLN A 108 22.25 44.93 -4.42
CA GLN A 108 22.95 43.90 -3.64
C GLN A 108 23.13 42.59 -4.41
N ARG A 109 22.16 42.20 -5.25
CA ARG A 109 22.29 41.01 -6.12
C ARG A 109 23.33 41.23 -7.21
N LEU A 110 23.44 42.44 -7.76
CA LEU A 110 24.47 42.78 -8.73
C LEU A 110 25.87 42.76 -8.09
N GLU A 111 26.04 43.41 -6.94
CA GLU A 111 27.29 43.40 -6.16
C GLU A 111 27.72 41.98 -5.78
N ALA A 112 26.78 41.13 -5.36
CA ALA A 112 27.06 39.73 -5.06
C ALA A 112 27.44 38.93 -6.31
N THR A 113 26.87 39.26 -7.48
CA THR A 113 27.24 38.64 -8.77
C THR A 113 28.66 39.06 -9.17
N GLU A 114 28.97 40.35 -9.05
CA GLU A 114 30.32 40.90 -9.28
C GLU A 114 31.35 40.20 -8.41
N THR A 115 31.08 40.07 -7.10
CA THR A 115 31.98 39.37 -6.16
C THR A 115 32.26 37.92 -6.60
N ILE A 116 31.25 37.21 -7.12
CA ILE A 116 31.41 35.84 -7.60
C ILE A 116 32.25 35.80 -8.89
N PHE A 117 32.01 36.73 -9.83
CA PHE A 117 32.83 36.82 -11.04
C PHE A 117 34.29 37.20 -10.73
N GLU A 118 34.52 38.11 -9.78
CA GLU A 118 35.86 38.46 -9.31
C GLU A 118 36.56 37.27 -8.68
N PHE A 119 35.84 36.49 -7.86
CA PHE A 119 36.39 35.28 -7.24
C PHE A 119 36.83 34.25 -8.29
N ILE A 120 36.00 33.98 -9.30
CA ILE A 120 36.33 33.06 -10.41
C ILE A 120 37.49 33.62 -11.25
N LYS A 121 37.48 34.92 -11.56
CA LYS A 121 38.60 35.60 -12.25
C LYS A 121 39.91 35.46 -11.47
N GLY A 122 39.85 35.52 -10.14
CA GLY A 122 40.99 35.30 -9.26
C GLY A 122 41.61 33.91 -9.40
N MET A 123 40.83 32.88 -9.75
CA MET A 123 41.34 31.54 -10.04
C MET A 123 42.16 31.51 -11.33
N ALA A 124 41.67 32.15 -12.39
CA ALA A 124 42.41 32.31 -13.64
C ALA A 124 43.68 33.16 -13.44
N LEU A 125 43.60 34.22 -12.64
CA LEU A 125 44.74 35.08 -12.34
C LEU A 125 45.87 34.32 -11.63
N ARG A 126 45.55 33.37 -10.74
CA ARG A 126 46.57 32.51 -10.09
C ARG A 126 47.37 31.71 -11.11
N LEU A 127 46.70 31.06 -12.07
CA LEU A 127 47.36 30.34 -13.17
C LEU A 127 48.24 31.28 -13.99
N ASN A 128 47.75 32.49 -14.29
CA ASN A 128 48.51 33.49 -15.02
C ASN A 128 49.76 33.96 -14.25
N THR A 129 49.64 34.19 -12.94
CA THR A 129 50.76 34.57 -12.07
C THR A 129 51.81 33.46 -11.99
N TRP A 130 51.40 32.21 -11.82
CA TRP A 130 52.34 31.08 -11.83
C TRP A 130 53.08 30.98 -13.16
N ARG A 131 52.36 31.11 -14.29
CA ARG A 131 52.99 31.14 -15.61
C ARG A 131 54.02 32.27 -15.73
N GLN A 132 53.69 33.48 -15.30
CA GLN A 132 54.61 34.61 -15.33
C GLN A 132 55.86 34.38 -14.47
N GLN A 133 55.69 33.82 -13.27
CA GLN A 133 56.79 33.50 -12.36
C GLN A 133 57.73 32.45 -12.95
N VAL A 134 57.19 31.36 -13.53
CA VAL A 134 58.00 30.32 -14.16
C VAL A 134 58.72 30.85 -15.40
N ASN A 135 58.03 31.63 -16.25
CA ASN A 135 58.64 32.21 -17.45
C ASN A 135 59.76 33.21 -17.12
N ALA A 136 59.70 33.89 -15.97
CA ALA A 136 60.76 34.80 -15.53
C ALA A 136 62.08 34.08 -15.17
N ILE A 137 62.03 32.77 -14.90
CA ILE A 137 63.20 31.98 -14.50
C ILE A 137 63.57 30.88 -15.52
N SER A 138 62.74 30.66 -16.54
CA SER A 138 62.91 29.58 -17.53
C SER A 138 64.00 29.90 -18.56
N LEU A 139 64.85 28.91 -18.88
CA LEU A 139 65.92 28.98 -19.87
C LEU A 139 65.67 28.01 -21.05
N PRO A 140 66.18 28.27 -22.28
CA PRO A 140 65.74 27.57 -23.50
C PRO A 140 66.18 26.10 -23.68
N ASN A 141 66.94 25.51 -22.76
CA ASN A 141 67.51 24.17 -22.91
C ASN A 141 67.02 23.23 -21.79
N SER A 142 66.08 22.34 -22.07
CA SER A 142 65.73 21.10 -21.31
C SER A 142 65.84 21.12 -19.76
N ASP A 143 65.52 22.23 -19.10
CA ASP A 143 65.44 22.31 -17.64
C ASP A 143 64.01 22.09 -17.15
N ILE A 144 63.84 21.75 -15.87
CA ILE A 144 62.52 21.50 -15.25
C ILE A 144 61.60 22.73 -15.33
N GLU A 145 62.18 23.93 -15.29
CA GLU A 145 61.50 25.21 -15.48
C GLU A 145 60.76 25.28 -16.83
N TYR A 146 61.36 24.75 -17.90
CA TYR A 146 60.73 24.71 -19.22
C TYR A 146 59.56 23.71 -19.27
N GLN A 147 59.70 22.55 -18.64
CA GLN A 147 58.64 21.54 -18.57
C GLN A 147 57.43 22.06 -17.78
N VAL A 148 57.68 22.71 -16.64
CA VAL A 148 56.65 23.34 -15.82
C VAL A 148 55.99 24.50 -16.57
N ALA A 149 56.76 25.32 -17.29
CA ALA A 149 56.22 26.40 -18.13
C ALA A 149 55.30 25.85 -19.22
N PHE A 150 55.75 24.82 -19.95
CA PHE A 150 54.98 24.18 -21.01
C PHE A 150 53.68 23.56 -20.49
N GLU A 151 53.72 22.84 -19.36
CA GLU A 151 52.52 22.25 -18.76
C GLU A 151 51.52 23.34 -18.32
N LEU A 152 51.99 24.44 -17.71
CA LEU A 152 51.11 25.58 -17.36
C LEU A 152 50.49 26.22 -18.61
N GLU A 153 51.27 26.40 -19.68
CA GLU A 153 50.77 26.94 -20.95
C GLU A 153 49.74 26.02 -21.60
N SER A 154 49.99 24.70 -21.58
CA SER A 154 49.07 23.68 -22.06
C SER A 154 47.74 23.70 -21.30
N ILE A 155 47.77 23.78 -19.97
CA ILE A 155 46.55 23.87 -19.13
C ILE A 155 45.77 25.15 -19.42
N ILE A 156 46.46 26.26 -19.63
CA ILE A 156 45.83 27.54 -19.99
C ILE A 156 45.16 27.44 -21.37
N GLN A 157 45.83 26.90 -22.38
CA GLN A 157 45.29 26.81 -23.73
C GLN A 157 44.17 25.77 -23.87
N SER A 158 44.32 24.62 -23.21
CA SER A 158 43.38 23.49 -23.37
C SER A 158 42.09 23.63 -22.57
N GLN A 159 42.12 24.31 -21.41
CA GLN A 159 40.98 24.33 -20.49
C GLN A 159 40.71 25.73 -19.89
N ALA A 160 41.70 26.32 -19.19
CA ALA A 160 41.46 27.53 -18.41
C ALA A 160 41.10 28.75 -19.27
N GLY A 161 41.65 28.83 -20.48
CA GLY A 161 41.40 29.88 -21.45
C GLY A 161 39.98 29.87 -21.98
N GLU A 162 39.42 28.68 -22.28
CA GLU A 162 38.03 28.56 -22.68
C GLU A 162 37.09 29.01 -21.54
N ASP A 163 37.39 28.60 -20.31
CA ASP A 163 36.58 28.96 -19.14
C ASP A 163 36.66 30.46 -18.82
N LEU A 164 37.83 31.10 -19.03
CA LEU A 164 37.97 32.55 -18.91
C LEU A 164 37.17 33.27 -20.01
N ARG A 165 37.23 32.82 -21.26
CA ARG A 165 36.43 33.39 -22.36
C ARG A 165 34.94 33.24 -22.10
N LYS A 166 34.49 32.11 -21.53
CA LYS A 166 33.08 31.96 -21.08
C LYS A 166 32.73 32.99 -20.01
N LEU A 167 33.58 33.17 -18.99
CA LEU A 167 33.37 34.19 -17.96
C LEU A 167 33.27 35.61 -18.55
N ILE A 168 34.18 35.97 -19.47
CA ILE A 168 34.17 37.26 -20.19
C ILE A 168 32.88 37.39 -21.03
N SER A 169 32.48 36.33 -21.74
CA SER A 169 31.26 36.35 -22.55
C SER A 169 30.00 36.57 -21.71
N TYR A 170 29.96 36.05 -20.48
CA TYR A 170 28.84 36.21 -19.53
C TYR A 170 28.83 37.59 -18.89
N ASP A 171 30.01 38.15 -18.58
CA ASP A 171 30.16 39.51 -18.08
C ASP A 171 29.63 40.52 -19.12
N LEU A 172 30.12 40.44 -20.37
CA LEU A 172 29.66 41.29 -21.46
C LEU A 172 28.18 41.03 -21.82
N GLY A 173 27.76 39.76 -21.74
CA GLY A 173 26.39 39.31 -22.00
C GLY A 173 25.35 39.85 -21.01
N ALA A 174 25.76 40.20 -19.78
CA ALA A 174 24.90 40.88 -18.82
C ALA A 174 24.42 42.25 -19.34
N GLY A 175 25.23 42.93 -20.15
CA GLY A 175 24.89 44.21 -20.79
C GLY A 175 24.15 44.09 -22.13
N ALA A 176 24.00 42.87 -22.67
CA ALA A 176 23.38 42.65 -23.97
C ALA A 176 21.84 42.79 -23.92
N LYS A 177 21.21 42.93 -25.09
CA LYS A 177 19.75 43.07 -25.22
C LYS A 177 19.05 41.84 -24.60
N GLY A 178 18.19 42.08 -23.60
CA GLY A 178 17.51 41.04 -22.83
C GLY A 178 18.27 40.53 -21.61
N GLY A 179 19.44 41.10 -21.28
CA GLY A 179 20.19 40.84 -20.05
C GLY A 179 19.84 41.81 -18.92
N LEU A 180 20.80 42.10 -18.04
CA LEU A 180 20.66 42.95 -16.85
C LEU A 180 20.66 44.46 -17.13
N GLY A 181 21.08 44.87 -18.34
CA GLY A 181 21.09 46.26 -18.82
C GLY A 181 22.45 46.96 -18.72
N SER A 182 23.42 46.37 -18.03
CA SER A 182 24.84 46.74 -18.03
C SER A 182 25.70 45.49 -17.87
N ALA A 183 26.94 45.53 -18.36
CA ALA A 183 27.92 44.47 -18.06
C ALA A 183 28.17 44.40 -16.54
N VAL A 184 28.74 43.28 -16.07
CA VAL A 184 29.22 43.19 -14.68
C VAL A 184 30.37 44.17 -14.48
N GLY A 185 31.23 44.33 -15.48
CA GLY A 185 32.17 45.46 -15.59
C GLY A 185 33.59 45.16 -15.10
N LEU A 186 34.03 43.90 -15.16
CA LEU A 186 35.38 43.55 -14.72
C LEU A 186 36.46 43.91 -15.76
N SER A 187 37.66 44.24 -15.26
CA SER A 187 38.88 44.32 -16.08
C SER A 187 39.53 42.95 -16.25
N TYR A 188 39.97 42.67 -17.48
CA TYR A 188 40.70 41.46 -17.90
C TYR A 188 42.04 41.77 -18.60
N LYS A 189 42.60 42.97 -18.37
CA LYS A 189 43.84 43.43 -19.05
C LYS A 189 45.10 42.70 -18.59
N GLU A 190 45.03 41.99 -17.47
CA GLU A 190 46.15 41.27 -16.87
C GLU A 190 46.49 39.96 -17.60
N PHE A 191 45.58 39.50 -18.47
CA PHE A 191 45.73 38.28 -19.26
C PHE A 191 46.40 38.58 -20.61
N GLY A 192 47.54 37.94 -20.89
CA GLY A 192 48.26 38.08 -22.16
C GLY A 192 47.63 37.28 -23.30
N GLU A 193 48.23 37.35 -24.50
CA GLU A 193 47.70 36.78 -25.75
C GLU A 193 47.31 35.28 -25.65
N ILE A 194 48.03 34.49 -24.86
CA ILE A 194 47.78 33.05 -24.68
C ILE A 194 46.36 32.72 -24.18
N TRP A 195 45.69 33.67 -23.52
CA TRP A 195 44.34 33.48 -23.00
C TRP A 195 43.25 33.76 -24.05
N GLU A 196 43.60 34.41 -25.17
CA GLU A 196 42.68 34.85 -26.22
C GLU A 196 41.48 35.64 -25.64
N SER A 197 41.74 36.52 -24.67
CA SER A 197 40.72 37.27 -23.93
C SER A 197 40.16 38.49 -24.69
N GLU A 198 40.73 38.83 -25.85
CA GLU A 198 40.27 39.91 -26.71
C GLU A 198 39.24 39.42 -27.75
N GLY A 199 38.29 40.29 -28.13
CA GLY A 199 37.33 39.99 -29.20
C GLY A 199 36.25 38.94 -28.87
N VAL A 200 36.07 38.59 -27.59
CA VAL A 200 35.07 37.61 -27.13
C VAL A 200 33.63 38.12 -27.35
N ALA A 201 32.79 37.31 -27.99
CA ALA A 201 31.39 37.65 -28.24
C ALA A 201 30.52 37.54 -26.96
N PRO A 202 29.56 38.48 -26.73
CA PRO A 202 28.71 38.45 -25.55
C PRO A 202 27.64 37.34 -25.63
N VAL A 203 27.45 36.60 -24.53
CA VAL A 203 26.42 35.55 -24.40
C VAL A 203 25.53 35.86 -23.19
N ASN A 204 24.24 36.10 -23.43
CA ASN A 204 23.29 36.39 -22.37
C ASN A 204 22.81 35.11 -21.67
N ILE A 205 23.26 34.90 -20.43
CA ILE A 205 22.81 33.81 -19.55
C ILE A 205 21.72 34.22 -18.55
N PHE A 206 21.38 35.51 -18.49
CA PHE A 206 20.39 36.08 -17.57
C PHE A 206 18.99 36.04 -18.19
N LEU A 207 18.48 34.83 -18.40
CA LEU A 207 17.23 34.57 -19.14
C LEU A 207 16.03 34.40 -18.20
N GLY A 208 14.90 35.05 -18.51
CA GLY A 208 13.65 34.93 -17.77
C GLY A 208 12.86 36.23 -17.74
N ASP A 209 11.56 36.14 -17.43
CA ASP A 209 10.66 37.30 -17.41
C ASP A 209 10.77 38.09 -16.10
N ARG A 210 11.21 37.43 -15.03
CA ARG A 210 11.43 38.01 -13.70
C ARG A 210 12.91 38.03 -13.37
N MET A 211 13.35 39.12 -12.73
CA MET A 211 14.74 39.32 -12.31
C MET A 211 15.29 38.15 -11.48
N GLU A 212 14.47 37.58 -10.59
CA GLU A 212 14.88 36.44 -9.77
C GLU A 212 15.16 35.18 -10.59
N GLU A 213 14.36 34.93 -11.62
CA GLU A 213 14.57 33.80 -12.54
C GLU A 213 15.82 34.00 -13.39
N GLN A 214 16.07 35.23 -13.87
CA GLN A 214 17.28 35.59 -14.61
C GLN A 214 18.55 35.29 -13.81
N TYR A 215 18.61 35.75 -12.55
CA TYR A 215 19.74 35.53 -11.66
C TYR A 215 19.91 34.06 -11.26
N ASN A 216 18.82 33.36 -10.92
CA ASN A 216 18.88 31.96 -10.51
C ASN A 216 19.31 31.03 -11.66
N ARG A 217 18.88 31.30 -12.89
CA ARG A 217 19.30 30.55 -14.07
C ARG A 217 20.75 30.85 -14.47
N ALA A 218 21.17 32.12 -14.43
CA ALA A 218 22.56 32.49 -14.67
C ALA A 218 23.52 31.80 -13.68
N MET A 219 23.12 31.65 -12.41
CA MET A 219 23.92 31.01 -11.37
C MET A 219 24.29 29.55 -11.70
N ALA A 220 23.46 28.81 -12.42
CA ALA A 220 23.81 27.47 -12.86
C ALA A 220 25.01 27.48 -13.82
N ASN A 221 25.02 28.39 -14.81
CA ASN A 221 26.12 28.53 -15.76
C ASN A 221 27.40 29.04 -15.07
N ILE A 222 27.27 29.99 -14.13
CA ILE A 222 28.40 30.51 -13.36
C ILE A 222 29.05 29.41 -12.51
N ARG A 223 28.24 28.55 -11.86
CA ARG A 223 28.75 27.39 -11.11
C ARG A 223 29.47 26.37 -11.98
N LEU A 224 29.07 26.20 -13.24
CA LEU A 224 29.77 25.32 -14.17
C LEU A 224 31.17 25.85 -14.49
N VAL A 225 31.30 27.16 -14.76
CA VAL A 225 32.61 27.80 -14.98
C VAL A 225 33.49 27.68 -13.72
N TYR A 226 32.94 27.95 -12.53
CA TYR A 226 33.66 27.76 -11.27
C TYR A 226 34.16 26.32 -11.09
N ARG A 227 33.30 25.32 -11.28
CA ARG A 227 33.68 23.90 -11.14
C ARG A 227 34.76 23.51 -12.14
N SER A 228 34.71 24.05 -13.36
CA SER A 228 35.73 23.81 -14.37
C SER A 228 37.09 24.40 -13.96
N PHE A 229 37.12 25.63 -13.44
CA PHE A 229 38.34 26.21 -12.86
C PHE A 229 38.83 25.45 -11.63
N LEU A 230 37.93 24.99 -10.75
CA LEU A 230 38.30 24.19 -9.59
C LEU A 230 38.94 22.87 -10.01
N ASN A 231 38.38 22.20 -11.02
CA ASN A 231 38.96 20.99 -11.61
C ASN A 231 40.32 21.27 -12.24
N THR A 232 40.47 22.40 -12.92
CA THR A 232 41.75 22.83 -13.53
C THR A 232 42.83 23.06 -12.46
N LEU A 233 42.49 23.75 -11.36
CA LEU A 233 43.41 23.94 -10.24
C LEU A 233 43.69 22.63 -9.50
N THR A 234 42.72 21.73 -9.44
CA THR A 234 42.89 20.38 -8.88
C THR A 234 43.87 19.57 -9.73
N TYR A 235 43.70 19.58 -11.06
CA TYR A 235 44.63 18.99 -12.01
C TYR A 235 46.03 19.58 -11.84
N ALA A 236 46.17 20.91 -11.75
CA ALA A 236 47.46 21.55 -11.53
C ALA A 236 48.09 21.13 -10.19
N LYS A 237 47.33 21.09 -9.10
CA LYS A 237 47.84 20.63 -7.80
C LYS A 237 48.38 19.19 -7.87
N PHE A 238 47.66 18.27 -8.51
CA PHE A 238 48.09 16.86 -8.58
C PHE A 238 49.22 16.62 -9.58
N ASN A 239 49.17 17.23 -10.77
CA ASN A 239 50.16 16.96 -11.82
C ASN A 239 51.47 17.74 -11.65
N PHE A 240 51.51 18.76 -10.79
CA PHE A 240 52.76 19.47 -10.48
C PHE A 240 53.48 18.91 -9.26
N GLU A 241 52.87 17.98 -8.52
CA GLU A 241 53.53 17.25 -7.42
C GLU A 241 54.77 16.47 -7.90
N PRO A 242 54.75 15.71 -9.01
CA PRO A 242 55.96 15.05 -9.52
C PRO A 242 57.07 16.04 -9.87
N TYR A 243 56.74 17.19 -10.47
CA TYR A 243 57.73 18.24 -10.76
C TYR A 243 58.30 18.84 -9.47
N PHE A 244 57.51 19.01 -8.42
CA PHE A 244 58.00 19.47 -7.11
C PHE A 244 58.98 18.46 -6.50
N GLN A 245 58.65 17.18 -6.51
CA GLN A 245 59.54 16.12 -6.01
C GLN A 245 60.83 16.03 -6.84
N GLN A 246 60.73 16.15 -8.16
CA GLN A 246 61.87 16.17 -9.06
C GLN A 246 62.76 17.39 -8.80
N ALA A 247 62.16 18.58 -8.63
CA ALA A 247 62.89 19.80 -8.28
C ALA A 247 63.64 19.62 -6.96
N LEU A 248 63.00 19.04 -5.93
CA LEU A 248 63.61 18.89 -4.62
C LEU A 248 64.74 17.83 -4.56
N LEU A 249 64.59 16.73 -5.31
CA LEU A 249 65.47 15.56 -5.20
C LEU A 249 66.54 15.46 -6.30
N GLN A 250 66.29 16.04 -7.48
CA GLN A 250 67.11 15.83 -8.67
C GLN A 250 67.75 17.11 -9.22
N LYS A 251 67.24 18.29 -8.85
CA LYS A 251 67.83 19.57 -9.26
C LYS A 251 69.08 19.86 -8.42
N SER A 252 70.22 20.10 -9.08
CA SER A 252 71.51 20.33 -8.41
C SER A 252 71.97 21.80 -8.43
N ASP A 253 71.25 22.66 -9.14
CA ASP A 253 71.58 24.07 -9.39
C ASP A 253 70.67 25.06 -8.65
N HIS A 254 70.09 24.65 -7.52
CA HIS A 254 69.36 25.56 -6.65
C HIS A 254 70.19 26.77 -6.24
N LYS A 255 69.56 27.94 -6.16
CA LYS A 255 70.27 29.14 -5.70
C LYS A 255 70.67 28.99 -4.22
N PRO A 256 71.85 29.46 -3.80
CA PRO A 256 72.37 29.21 -2.44
C PRO A 256 71.40 29.61 -1.32
N HIS A 257 70.70 30.73 -1.48
CA HIS A 257 69.71 31.21 -0.49
C HIS A 257 68.46 30.33 -0.44
N ALA A 258 67.97 29.86 -1.60
CA ALA A 258 66.82 28.96 -1.71
C ALA A 258 67.16 27.59 -1.10
N ALA A 259 68.33 27.04 -1.45
CA ALA A 259 68.83 25.77 -0.91
C ALA A 259 69.01 25.81 0.62
N LEU A 260 69.55 26.91 1.16
CA LEU A 260 69.72 27.09 2.61
C LEU A 260 68.37 27.06 3.34
N LEU A 261 67.36 27.77 2.81
CA LEU A 261 66.02 27.78 3.42
C LEU A 261 65.34 26.41 3.28
N MET A 262 65.43 25.74 2.13
CA MET A 262 64.90 24.39 1.96
C MET A 262 65.52 23.38 2.92
N ALA A 263 66.85 23.45 3.14
CA ALA A 263 67.54 22.60 4.11
C ALA A 263 67.09 22.89 5.56
N PHE A 264 66.90 24.16 5.92
CA PHE A 264 66.33 24.54 7.21
C PHE A 264 64.91 23.97 7.40
N LEU A 265 64.02 24.16 6.42
CA LEU A 265 62.65 23.64 6.51
C LEU A 265 62.61 22.11 6.55
N SER A 266 63.51 21.43 5.82
CA SER A 266 63.64 19.97 5.86
C SER A 266 64.15 19.45 7.20
N THR A 267 65.04 20.19 7.87
CA THR A 267 65.52 19.79 9.22
C THR A 267 64.50 20.10 10.31
N LEU A 268 63.62 21.08 10.11
CA LEU A 268 62.52 21.42 11.02
C LEU A 268 61.51 20.27 11.20
N ASP A 269 61.33 19.42 10.18
CA ASP A 269 60.46 18.23 10.21
C ASP A 269 60.74 17.32 11.42
N LYS A 270 62.01 17.16 11.81
CA LYS A 270 62.39 16.37 12.99
C LYS A 270 61.84 16.97 14.29
N ALA A 271 61.94 18.29 14.42
CA ALA A 271 61.40 19.00 15.58
C ALA A 271 59.86 19.02 15.57
N GLN A 272 59.24 19.07 14.40
CA GLN A 272 57.78 18.94 14.26
C GLN A 272 57.29 17.57 14.70
N GLY A 273 58.00 16.49 14.34
CA GLY A 273 57.70 15.14 14.82
C GLY A 273 57.71 15.05 16.35
N ASP A 274 58.77 15.53 16.99
CA ASP A 274 58.87 15.55 18.45
C ASP A 274 57.75 16.36 19.12
N LEU A 275 57.42 17.52 18.54
CA LEU A 275 56.34 18.40 18.98
C LEU A 275 54.98 17.69 18.88
N ASN A 276 54.69 17.07 17.73
CA ASN A 276 53.41 16.42 17.46
C ASN A 276 53.17 15.18 18.34
N HIS A 277 54.24 14.54 18.84
CA HIS A 277 54.14 13.45 19.82
C HIS A 277 53.85 13.91 21.27
N VAL A 278 53.93 15.21 21.58
CA VAL A 278 53.65 15.72 22.94
C VAL A 278 52.20 15.43 23.35
N SER A 279 51.24 15.66 22.45
CA SER A 279 49.81 15.44 22.73
C SER A 279 49.50 13.98 23.06
N ASP A 280 50.09 13.03 22.32
CA ASP A 280 49.91 11.60 22.56
C ASP A 280 50.53 11.16 23.89
N ARG A 281 51.78 11.58 24.16
CA ARG A 281 52.46 11.30 25.44
C ARG A 281 51.68 11.87 26.63
N TYR A 282 51.17 13.09 26.50
CA TYR A 282 50.38 13.74 27.54
C TYR A 282 49.05 13.03 27.79
N LEU A 283 48.31 12.66 26.73
CA LEU A 283 47.05 11.92 26.87
C LEU A 283 47.26 10.55 27.51
N LYS A 284 48.32 9.84 27.10
CA LYS A 284 48.69 8.55 27.70
C LYS A 284 49.00 8.71 29.20
N PHE A 285 49.83 9.68 29.56
CA PHE A 285 50.12 9.99 30.96
C PHE A 285 48.85 10.37 31.75
N TYR A 286 48.01 11.22 31.18
CA TYR A 286 46.79 11.69 31.85
C TYR A 286 45.79 10.55 32.11
N TYR A 287 45.58 9.67 31.13
CA TYR A 287 44.65 8.55 31.30
C TYR A 287 45.22 7.43 32.18
N GLU A 288 46.47 7.02 31.96
CA GLU A 288 47.06 5.86 32.66
C GLU A 288 47.57 6.23 34.06
N ASN A 289 48.25 7.37 34.21
CA ASN A 289 48.92 7.73 35.47
C ASN A 289 48.06 8.62 36.38
N TYR A 290 47.29 9.56 35.82
CA TYR A 290 46.47 10.48 36.62
C TYR A 290 45.06 9.96 36.87
N LEU A 291 44.34 9.56 35.82
CA LEU A 291 42.98 9.02 35.93
C LEU A 291 42.93 7.52 36.23
N GLN A 292 44.06 6.81 36.17
CA GLN A 292 44.18 5.36 36.42
C GLN A 292 43.19 4.52 35.60
N LEU A 293 42.93 4.94 34.36
CA LEU A 293 42.11 4.18 33.43
C LEU A 293 43.00 3.15 32.74
N PHE A 294 42.50 1.92 32.62
CA PHE A 294 43.19 0.82 31.93
C PHE A 294 42.36 0.33 30.74
N PRO A 295 43.01 -0.17 29.66
CA PRO A 295 42.32 -0.75 28.53
C PRO A 295 41.37 -1.88 28.97
N ALA A 296 40.13 -1.85 28.49
CA ALA A 296 39.20 -2.95 28.70
C ALA A 296 39.72 -4.21 28.00
N THR A 297 39.49 -5.36 28.62
CA THR A 297 39.73 -6.66 27.98
C THR A 297 38.85 -6.81 26.74
N SER A 298 39.31 -7.59 25.78
CA SER A 298 38.56 -7.97 24.60
C SER A 298 37.21 -8.60 24.93
N VAL A 299 36.20 -8.34 24.10
CA VAL A 299 34.90 -8.99 24.18
C VAL A 299 34.77 -9.97 23.01
N PRO A 300 34.56 -11.27 23.26
CA PRO A 300 34.31 -12.24 22.19
C PRO A 300 33.11 -11.83 21.33
N ASP A 301 33.20 -12.05 20.03
CA ASP A 301 32.07 -11.87 19.14
C ASP A 301 31.01 -12.97 19.29
N THR A 302 29.80 -12.66 18.87
CA THR A 302 28.64 -13.55 18.88
C THR A 302 28.16 -13.76 17.46
N ALA A 303 27.66 -14.95 17.15
CA ALA A 303 27.02 -15.28 15.90
C ALA A 303 25.63 -15.85 16.16
N HIS A 304 24.66 -15.58 15.28
CA HIS A 304 23.39 -16.29 15.26
C HIS A 304 23.56 -17.55 14.42
N LEU A 305 23.16 -18.69 14.98
CA LEU A 305 23.26 -20.00 14.34
C LEU A 305 21.87 -20.59 14.21
N CYS A 306 21.57 -21.12 13.02
CA CYS A 306 20.33 -21.84 12.73
C CYS A 306 20.66 -23.31 12.49
N PHE A 307 19.82 -24.21 12.99
CA PHE A 307 20.07 -25.64 12.95
C PHE A 307 18.95 -26.36 12.22
N ASP A 308 19.32 -27.32 11.37
CA ASP A 308 18.38 -28.24 10.76
C ASP A 308 18.45 -29.59 11.45
N LEU A 309 17.31 -30.11 11.85
CA LEU A 309 17.20 -31.41 12.50
C LEU A 309 17.04 -32.50 11.42
N ALA A 310 17.62 -33.68 11.63
CA ALA A 310 17.49 -34.79 10.69
C ALA A 310 16.02 -35.22 10.57
N ASP A 311 15.56 -35.53 9.34
CA ASP A 311 14.15 -35.74 9.01
C ASP A 311 13.44 -36.84 9.85
N HIS A 312 14.21 -37.77 10.43
CA HIS A 312 13.70 -38.87 11.28
C HIS A 312 13.62 -38.53 12.78
N VAL A 313 14.07 -37.34 13.19
CA VAL A 313 14.11 -36.90 14.59
C VAL A 313 13.05 -35.83 14.81
N ASP A 314 12.15 -36.06 15.76
CA ASP A 314 11.04 -35.13 16.02
C ASP A 314 11.46 -33.87 16.78
N SER A 315 12.24 -34.04 17.85
CA SER A 315 12.81 -32.96 18.62
C SER A 315 14.06 -33.40 19.37
N MET A 316 14.91 -32.44 19.72
CA MET A 316 16.13 -32.67 20.49
C MET A 316 16.49 -31.42 21.32
N LEU A 317 16.94 -31.61 22.56
CA LEU A 317 17.52 -30.52 23.35
C LEU A 317 19.01 -30.36 23.05
N LEU A 318 19.38 -29.28 22.37
CA LEU A 318 20.77 -28.84 22.28
C LEU A 318 21.12 -28.04 23.54
N ARG A 319 21.98 -28.61 24.39
CA ARG A 319 22.40 -27.93 25.62
C ARG A 319 23.28 -26.72 25.32
N LYS A 320 23.20 -25.72 26.19
CA LYS A 320 24.19 -24.66 26.33
C LYS A 320 25.58 -25.27 26.44
N GLY A 321 26.55 -24.69 25.76
CA GLY A 321 27.92 -25.20 25.75
C GLY A 321 28.29 -26.03 24.53
N ALA A 322 27.34 -26.27 23.61
CA ALA A 322 27.62 -26.99 22.38
C ALA A 322 28.64 -26.21 21.53
N LYS A 323 29.70 -26.91 21.08
CA LYS A 323 30.83 -26.30 20.37
C LYS A 323 30.68 -26.42 18.87
N LEU A 324 30.92 -25.33 18.15
CA LEU A 324 30.84 -25.24 16.70
C LEU A 324 32.14 -24.70 16.13
N GLN A 325 32.50 -25.18 14.95
CA GLN A 325 33.77 -24.86 14.30
C GLN A 325 33.51 -23.95 13.09
N SER A 326 34.21 -22.81 13.03
CA SER A 326 34.30 -22.02 11.79
C SER A 326 35.33 -22.62 10.83
N GLU A 327 35.08 -22.54 9.53
CA GLU A 327 36.04 -22.86 8.47
C GLU A 327 36.77 -21.59 7.99
N GLY A 328 38.09 -21.65 7.78
CA GLY A 328 38.92 -20.53 7.31
C GLY A 328 40.24 -20.34 8.06
N THR A 329 40.93 -19.22 7.81
CA THR A 329 42.33 -18.96 8.24
C THR A 329 42.56 -18.93 9.76
N ASN A 330 41.53 -18.83 10.59
CA ASN A 330 41.65 -18.71 12.05
C ASN A 330 40.85 -19.73 12.88
N ASN A 331 40.23 -20.76 12.27
CA ASN A 331 39.55 -21.90 12.92
C ASN A 331 38.99 -21.63 14.34
N VAL A 332 38.04 -20.69 14.45
CA VAL A 332 37.50 -20.25 15.75
C VAL A 332 36.41 -21.21 16.20
N VAL A 333 36.43 -21.57 17.48
CA VAL A 333 35.37 -22.35 18.10
C VAL A 333 34.33 -21.41 18.72
N PHE A 334 33.05 -21.66 18.46
CA PHE A 334 31.93 -20.97 19.08
C PHE A 334 31.20 -21.91 20.05
N GLU A 335 30.61 -21.34 21.09
CA GLU A 335 29.86 -22.04 22.13
C GLU A 335 28.44 -21.47 22.21
N THR A 336 27.42 -22.34 22.17
CA THR A 336 26.02 -21.89 22.34
C THR A 336 25.80 -21.28 23.72
N ASN A 337 25.12 -20.12 23.75
CA ASN A 337 24.95 -19.35 24.98
C ASN A 337 23.82 -19.84 25.88
N GLN A 338 22.89 -20.62 25.31
CA GLN A 338 21.66 -21.08 25.95
C GLN A 338 21.26 -22.45 25.41
N ASP A 339 20.42 -23.14 26.16
CA ASP A 339 19.73 -24.33 25.68
C ASP A 339 18.80 -23.94 24.51
N LEU A 340 18.66 -24.84 23.54
CA LEU A 340 17.77 -24.72 22.38
C LEU A 340 17.05 -26.06 22.19
N GLU A 341 15.72 -26.05 22.26
CA GLU A 341 14.90 -27.18 21.84
C GLU A 341 14.74 -27.12 20.32
N LEU A 342 15.45 -28.01 19.63
CA LEU A 342 15.33 -28.21 18.19
C LEU A 342 14.10 -29.05 17.88
N ASN A 343 13.39 -28.69 16.81
CA ASN A 343 12.27 -29.46 16.28
C ASN A 343 12.19 -29.27 14.75
N GLN A 344 11.19 -29.90 14.13
CA GLN A 344 10.98 -29.88 12.68
C GLN A 344 10.25 -28.63 12.17
N ALA A 345 10.00 -27.62 13.01
CA ALA A 345 9.19 -26.46 12.62
C ALA A 345 9.88 -25.60 11.57
N GLU A 346 9.13 -25.24 10.53
CA GLU A 346 9.58 -24.46 9.38
C GLU A 346 8.67 -23.23 9.18
N ILE A 347 9.26 -22.09 8.80
CA ILE A 347 8.51 -20.89 8.40
C ILE A 347 8.22 -21.01 6.91
N ALA A 348 6.97 -21.31 6.56
CA ALA A 348 6.57 -21.59 5.19
C ALA A 348 5.82 -20.41 4.52
N SER A 349 5.27 -19.49 5.31
CA SER A 349 4.61 -18.30 4.76
C SER A 349 4.81 -17.08 5.65
N LEU A 350 5.09 -15.93 5.01
CA LEU A 350 5.20 -14.62 5.64
C LEU A 350 4.21 -13.68 4.93
N ARG A 351 3.34 -13.03 5.70
CA ARG A 351 2.38 -12.05 5.17
C ARG A 351 2.37 -10.80 6.04
N THR A 352 2.10 -9.65 5.45
CA THR A 352 1.97 -8.39 6.20
C THR A 352 0.72 -7.64 5.83
N MET A 353 0.21 -6.85 6.77
CA MET A 353 -0.93 -5.98 6.57
C MET A 353 -0.72 -4.67 7.33
N TYR A 354 -1.07 -3.54 6.71
CA TYR A 354 -0.88 -2.21 7.26
C TYR A 354 -2.15 -1.37 7.10
N LEU A 355 -2.55 -0.70 8.18
CA LEU A 355 -3.69 0.22 8.18
C LEU A 355 -3.16 1.63 7.95
N SER A 356 -3.37 2.14 6.74
CA SER A 356 -3.04 3.51 6.41
C SER A 356 -3.99 4.46 7.09
N LYS A 357 -3.42 5.51 7.66
CA LYS A 357 -4.12 6.69 8.18
C LYS A 357 -3.68 7.96 7.46
N PHE A 358 -3.01 7.79 6.32
CA PHE A 358 -2.55 8.89 5.49
C PHE A 358 -3.72 9.43 4.69
N SER A 359 -4.06 10.70 4.90
CA SER A 359 -5.20 11.35 4.25
C SER A 359 -4.70 12.51 3.41
N LYS A 360 -5.00 12.52 2.10
CA LYS A 360 -4.68 13.68 1.25
C LYS A 360 -5.61 14.86 1.55
N ILE A 361 -6.81 14.56 2.04
CA ILE A 361 -7.84 15.54 2.37
C ILE A 361 -8.19 15.40 3.85
N GLU A 362 -8.10 16.49 4.63
CA GLU A 362 -8.57 16.47 6.02
C GLU A 362 -10.11 16.35 6.08
N THR A 363 -10.61 15.11 6.13
CA THR A 363 -12.06 14.85 6.07
C THR A 363 -12.71 14.85 7.47
N SER A 364 -11.92 14.61 8.52
CA SER A 364 -12.34 14.47 9.91
C SER A 364 -11.28 15.04 10.85
N ASN A 365 -11.68 15.43 12.06
CA ASN A 365 -10.75 15.74 13.15
C ASN A 365 -10.21 14.47 13.83
N TYR A 366 -10.82 13.32 13.59
CA TYR A 366 -10.34 12.02 14.02
C TYR A 366 -9.38 11.44 12.99
N GLN A 367 -8.41 10.67 13.46
CA GLN A 367 -7.49 9.96 12.59
C GLN A 367 -8.19 8.72 12.01
N LEU A 368 -8.77 8.88 10.81
CA LEU A 368 -9.45 7.81 10.09
C LEU A 368 -8.44 6.85 9.47
N VAL A 369 -8.85 5.59 9.33
CA VAL A 369 -8.22 4.64 8.42
C VAL A 369 -8.64 5.04 6.99
N THR A 370 -7.67 5.31 6.13
CA THR A 370 -7.86 5.79 4.76
C THR A 370 -7.60 4.71 3.72
N GLY A 371 -6.96 3.61 4.11
CA GLY A 371 -6.77 2.43 3.29
C GLY A 371 -6.18 1.29 4.09
N ILE A 372 -6.20 0.08 3.53
CA ILE A 372 -5.55 -1.09 4.11
C ILE A 372 -4.71 -1.71 3.01
N TYR A 373 -3.43 -1.92 3.29
CA TYR A 373 -2.51 -2.56 2.37
C TYR A 373 -2.14 -3.95 2.90
N ALA A 374 -1.98 -4.91 1.99
CA ALA A 374 -1.64 -6.28 2.33
C ALA A 374 -0.58 -6.83 1.35
N ALA A 375 0.34 -7.63 1.86
CA ALA A 375 1.30 -8.40 1.08
C ALA A 375 1.10 -9.89 1.39
N PRO A 376 0.50 -10.66 0.47
CA PRO A 376 0.37 -12.12 0.59
C PRO A 376 1.71 -12.87 0.65
N VAL A 377 2.79 -12.26 0.17
CA VAL A 377 4.18 -12.75 0.27
C VAL A 377 5.06 -11.58 0.75
N ALA A 378 5.22 -11.41 2.06
CA ALA A 378 5.87 -10.23 2.63
C ALA A 378 7.36 -10.09 2.26
N ASN A 379 8.06 -11.21 2.10
CA ASN A 379 9.47 -11.28 1.71
C ASN A 379 9.65 -11.27 0.19
N SER A 380 8.94 -10.37 -0.49
CA SER A 380 9.01 -10.18 -1.95
C SER A 380 9.00 -8.69 -2.29
N LYS A 381 9.48 -8.34 -3.49
CA LYS A 381 9.64 -6.95 -3.93
C LYS A 381 8.31 -6.22 -4.06
N ASP A 382 7.29 -6.91 -4.57
CA ASP A 382 5.95 -6.36 -4.86
C ASP A 382 4.90 -6.75 -3.81
N GLY A 383 5.27 -7.58 -2.83
CA GLY A 383 4.34 -8.14 -1.84
C GLY A 383 3.52 -9.33 -2.33
N SER A 384 3.67 -9.72 -3.61
CA SER A 384 2.89 -10.76 -4.30
C SER A 384 3.75 -11.92 -4.81
N GLY A 385 5.05 -11.91 -4.53
CA GLY A 385 5.97 -13.04 -4.77
C GLY A 385 7.09 -12.74 -5.76
N LEU A 386 7.22 -11.51 -6.26
CA LEU A 386 8.33 -11.13 -7.13
C LEU A 386 9.66 -11.17 -6.34
N PRO A 387 10.69 -11.89 -6.81
CA PRO A 387 11.97 -11.95 -6.11
C PRO A 387 12.67 -10.59 -6.08
N PHE A 388 13.48 -10.36 -5.05
CA PHE A 388 14.37 -9.20 -4.93
C PHE A 388 15.50 -9.25 -5.97
N GLU A 389 16.04 -8.09 -6.32
CA GLU A 389 17.16 -7.98 -7.27
C GLU A 389 18.50 -8.32 -6.60
N GLU A 390 18.66 -7.90 -5.35
CA GLU A 390 19.83 -8.19 -4.54
C GLU A 390 19.51 -9.18 -3.40
N PRO A 391 20.46 -10.07 -3.04
CA PRO A 391 20.31 -10.90 -1.86
C PRO A 391 20.25 -10.02 -0.61
N ASN A 392 19.35 -10.38 0.33
CA ASN A 392 19.14 -9.67 1.60
C ASN A 392 18.52 -8.27 1.50
N GLU A 393 17.83 -7.95 0.40
CA GLU A 393 17.02 -6.74 0.31
C GLU A 393 15.93 -6.72 1.41
N PRO A 394 15.79 -5.62 2.17
CA PRO A 394 14.87 -5.57 3.30
C PRO A 394 13.43 -5.23 2.89
N TRP A 395 12.46 -5.81 3.59
CA TRP A 395 11.03 -5.60 3.38
C TRP A 395 10.34 -5.08 4.65
N PRO A 396 9.20 -4.36 4.53
CA PRO A 396 8.53 -3.75 5.67
C PRO A 396 7.89 -4.80 6.59
N THR A 397 8.52 -5.05 7.74
CA THR A 397 8.19 -6.14 8.68
C THR A 397 6.72 -6.20 9.09
N PHE A 398 6.08 -5.04 9.27
CA PHE A 398 4.67 -4.92 9.68
C PHE A 398 3.84 -4.14 8.65
N GLY A 399 4.34 -4.08 7.41
CA GLY A 399 3.85 -3.22 6.34
C GLY A 399 4.22 -1.75 6.52
N GLU A 400 3.87 -0.93 5.53
CA GLU A 400 4.21 0.49 5.45
C GLU A 400 3.23 1.25 4.56
N GLU A 401 3.32 2.58 4.59
CA GLU A 401 2.50 3.45 3.73
C GLU A 401 2.82 3.29 2.23
N GLN A 402 1.79 3.25 1.39
CA GLN A 402 1.90 3.06 -0.06
C GLN A 402 1.25 4.19 -0.88
N ALA A 403 0.44 5.06 -0.27
CA ALA A 403 -0.42 6.02 -0.97
C ALA A 403 0.35 7.02 -1.85
N GLU A 404 1.56 7.39 -1.46
CA GLU A 404 2.42 8.34 -2.19
C GLU A 404 3.55 7.66 -2.98
N LYS A 405 3.67 6.33 -2.90
CA LYS A 405 4.70 5.60 -3.64
C LYS A 405 4.33 5.43 -5.12
N PRO A 406 5.29 5.63 -6.04
CA PRO A 406 5.15 5.22 -7.44
C PRO A 406 4.81 3.73 -7.54
N ALA A 407 4.06 3.32 -8.56
CA ALA A 407 3.58 1.94 -8.69
C ALA A 407 4.71 0.88 -8.65
N ASN A 408 5.88 1.18 -9.22
CA ASN A 408 7.04 0.29 -9.25
C ASN A 408 7.76 0.17 -7.90
N ASP A 409 7.52 1.11 -6.97
CA ASP A 409 8.16 1.16 -5.65
C ASP A 409 7.21 0.65 -4.55
N ARG A 410 6.01 0.19 -4.92
CA ARG A 410 5.04 -0.36 -3.97
C ARG A 410 5.42 -1.79 -3.60
N SER A 411 5.49 -2.02 -2.30
CA SER A 411 5.82 -3.32 -1.68
C SER A 411 4.58 -4.07 -1.20
N MET A 412 3.39 -3.48 -1.35
CA MET A 412 2.13 -4.03 -0.89
C MET A 412 0.98 -3.62 -1.81
N GLU A 413 -0.05 -4.46 -1.88
CA GLU A 413 -1.26 -4.19 -2.66
C GLU A 413 -2.40 -3.68 -1.77
N LYS A 414 -3.43 -3.13 -2.41
CA LYS A 414 -4.65 -2.71 -1.73
C LYS A 414 -5.43 -3.94 -1.26
N ALA A 415 -5.79 -3.98 0.01
CA ALA A 415 -6.41 -5.12 0.63
C ALA A 415 -7.92 -5.18 0.31
N SER A 416 -8.42 -6.38 0.03
CA SER A 416 -9.86 -6.62 -0.09
C SER A 416 -10.47 -6.85 1.30
N LEU A 417 -11.31 -5.93 1.76
CA LEU A 417 -12.01 -6.02 3.04
C LEU A 417 -13.50 -5.74 2.85
N GLY A 418 -14.35 -6.49 3.56
CA GLY A 418 -15.78 -6.26 3.57
C GLY A 418 -16.57 -7.39 4.23
N PHE A 419 -17.79 -7.60 3.75
CA PHE A 419 -18.70 -8.63 4.25
C PHE A 419 -19.52 -9.24 3.11
N ALA A 420 -20.11 -10.41 3.35
CA ALA A 420 -21.00 -11.03 2.38
C ALA A 420 -22.17 -11.74 3.07
N PHE A 421 -23.25 -11.92 2.33
CA PHE A 421 -24.43 -12.67 2.76
C PHE A 421 -24.77 -13.74 1.74
N SER A 422 -25.11 -14.91 2.22
CA SER A 422 -25.68 -15.99 1.43
C SER A 422 -27.13 -16.20 1.85
N SER A 423 -28.03 -16.35 0.90
CA SER A 423 -29.43 -16.69 1.20
C SER A 423 -30.14 -17.25 -0.04
N PRO A 424 -31.13 -18.17 0.13
CA PRO A 424 -32.00 -18.62 -0.95
C PRO A 424 -32.73 -17.48 -1.68
N VAL A 425 -32.97 -16.35 -0.98
CA VAL A 425 -33.64 -15.18 -1.57
C VAL A 425 -32.87 -14.60 -2.76
N PHE A 426 -31.55 -14.80 -2.82
CA PHE A 426 -30.68 -14.30 -3.89
C PHE A 426 -30.68 -15.17 -5.15
N TYR A 427 -31.46 -16.26 -5.22
CA TYR A 427 -31.67 -16.99 -6.48
C TYR A 427 -32.42 -16.12 -7.49
N LEU A 428 -31.72 -15.41 -8.37
CA LEU A 428 -32.33 -14.42 -9.25
C LEU A 428 -31.91 -14.70 -10.70
N LYS A 429 -32.63 -15.58 -11.39
CA LYS A 429 -32.20 -16.14 -12.68
C LYS A 429 -32.19 -15.12 -13.80
N GLU A 430 -33.23 -14.30 -13.89
CA GLU A 430 -33.43 -13.40 -15.02
C GLU A 430 -34.40 -12.25 -14.72
N GLY A 431 -34.72 -11.46 -15.74
CA GLY A 431 -35.54 -10.27 -15.59
C GLY A 431 -34.76 -9.10 -14.98
N VAL A 432 -35.47 -8.00 -14.72
CA VAL A 432 -34.90 -6.89 -13.95
C VAL A 432 -35.04 -7.26 -12.48
N ARG A 433 -33.92 -7.38 -11.76
CA ARG A 433 -33.91 -7.86 -10.38
C ARG A 433 -33.38 -6.76 -9.48
N LYS A 434 -34.22 -6.30 -8.57
CA LYS A 434 -33.86 -5.29 -7.59
C LYS A 434 -33.66 -5.96 -6.24
N VAL A 435 -32.53 -5.67 -5.60
CA VAL A 435 -32.18 -6.21 -4.28
C VAL A 435 -32.05 -5.06 -3.32
N ARG A 436 -32.72 -5.16 -2.17
CA ARG A 436 -32.63 -4.20 -1.07
C ARG A 436 -32.32 -4.94 0.21
N MET A 437 -31.21 -4.56 0.84
CA MET A 437 -30.76 -5.09 2.12
C MET A 437 -30.79 -3.99 3.15
N LYS A 438 -31.36 -4.26 4.33
CA LYS A 438 -31.28 -3.38 5.50
C LYS A 438 -30.58 -4.13 6.61
N ILE A 439 -29.51 -3.52 7.11
CA ILE A 439 -28.71 -4.08 8.20
C ILE A 439 -28.93 -3.18 9.40
N HIS A 440 -29.70 -3.68 10.37
CA HIS A 440 -30.00 -2.99 11.62
C HIS A 440 -28.87 -3.24 12.60
N PHE A 441 -28.40 -2.18 13.24
CA PHE A 441 -27.32 -2.22 14.21
C PHE A 441 -27.84 -2.16 15.63
N GLN A 442 -27.10 -2.77 16.57
CA GLN A 442 -27.33 -2.54 17.99
C GLN A 442 -27.10 -1.06 18.30
N LYS A 443 -28.03 -0.45 19.05
CA LYS A 443 -28.06 0.98 19.34
C LYS A 443 -26.74 1.52 19.89
N GLU A 444 -26.12 0.79 20.80
CA GLU A 444 -24.85 1.15 21.44
C GLU A 444 -23.68 1.16 20.45
N SER A 445 -23.63 0.17 19.55
CA SER A 445 -22.56 0.00 18.55
C SER A 445 -22.54 1.10 17.48
N ALA A 446 -23.70 1.66 17.15
CA ALA A 446 -23.84 2.75 16.17
C ALA A 446 -23.28 4.10 16.67
N GLY A 447 -22.91 4.21 17.95
CA GLY A 447 -22.47 5.47 18.56
C GLY A 447 -21.24 6.10 17.88
N ILE A 448 -20.26 5.30 17.45
CA ILE A 448 -19.06 5.80 16.77
C ILE A 448 -19.38 6.26 15.35
N LEU A 449 -20.21 5.50 14.61
CA LEU A 449 -20.72 5.91 13.30
C LEU A 449 -21.42 7.27 13.36
N LYS A 450 -22.36 7.45 14.31
CA LYS A 450 -23.08 8.71 14.53
C LYS A 450 -22.10 9.88 14.76
N LYS A 451 -21.10 9.70 15.61
CA LYS A 451 -20.07 10.72 15.92
C LYS A 451 -19.20 11.07 14.71
N LEU A 452 -18.75 10.08 13.94
CA LEU A 452 -17.89 10.32 12.78
C LEU A 452 -18.65 11.03 11.65
N VAL A 453 -19.90 10.66 11.38
CA VAL A 453 -20.74 11.36 10.37
C VAL A 453 -20.95 12.83 10.77
N LEU A 454 -21.23 13.09 12.05
CA LEU A 454 -21.34 14.44 12.59
C LEU A 454 -20.05 15.25 12.43
N ASP A 455 -18.91 14.66 12.77
CA ASP A 455 -17.60 15.32 12.67
C ASP A 455 -17.24 15.65 11.22
N VAL A 456 -17.50 14.74 10.27
CA VAL A 456 -17.30 15.00 8.83
C VAL A 456 -18.13 16.20 8.36
N MET A 457 -19.38 16.30 8.78
CA MET A 457 -20.23 17.46 8.47
C MET A 457 -19.66 18.75 9.07
N GLN A 458 -19.31 18.74 10.36
CA GLN A 458 -18.78 19.92 11.06
C GLN A 458 -17.45 20.40 10.46
N LYS A 459 -16.55 19.47 10.14
CA LYS A 459 -15.27 19.77 9.47
C LYS A 459 -15.47 20.32 8.06
N ALA A 460 -16.44 19.77 7.31
CA ALA A 460 -16.77 20.29 5.99
C ALA A 460 -17.30 21.74 6.03
N ASN A 461 -18.06 22.09 7.07
CA ASN A 461 -18.68 23.41 7.24
C ASN A 461 -17.78 24.48 7.87
N THR A 462 -16.62 24.10 8.42
CA THR A 462 -15.63 25.02 9.02
C THR A 462 -14.58 25.53 8.03
N ARG A 463 -14.50 24.96 6.82
CA ARG A 463 -13.59 25.42 5.76
C ARG A 463 -14.11 26.73 5.16
N THR A 464 -13.32 27.80 5.31
CA THR A 464 -13.69 29.20 5.10
C THR A 464 -14.03 29.59 3.64
N ASP A 465 -13.81 28.69 2.68
CA ASP A 465 -13.87 28.98 1.24
C ASP A 465 -15.18 28.55 0.53
N LYS A 466 -16.26 28.18 1.25
CA LYS A 466 -17.52 27.72 0.62
C LYS A 466 -18.79 28.46 1.05
N ILE A 467 -19.67 28.65 0.06
CA ILE A 467 -20.96 29.36 0.10
C ILE A 467 -22.12 28.49 0.64
N GLU A 468 -21.98 27.16 0.69
CA GLU A 468 -23.06 26.23 1.08
C GLU A 468 -22.69 25.39 2.32
N THR A 469 -23.57 25.46 3.32
CA THR A 469 -23.55 24.63 4.53
C THR A 469 -24.05 23.22 4.20
N LEU A 470 -23.20 22.21 4.42
CA LEU A 470 -23.55 20.81 4.20
C LEU A 470 -24.47 20.31 5.31
N THR A 471 -25.57 19.67 4.95
CA THR A 471 -26.46 18.98 5.91
C THR A 471 -25.90 17.61 6.32
N LEU A 472 -26.45 17.00 7.37
CA LEU A 472 -26.07 15.64 7.79
C LEU A 472 -26.34 14.58 6.72
N GLU A 473 -27.48 14.71 6.06
CA GLU A 473 -27.89 13.83 4.96
C GLU A 473 -26.83 13.87 3.84
N GLU A 474 -26.42 15.08 3.46
CA GLU A 474 -25.38 15.27 2.45
C GLU A 474 -24.00 14.83 2.94
N ALA A 475 -23.69 14.95 4.24
CA ALA A 475 -22.44 14.42 4.79
C ALA A 475 -22.39 12.90 4.62
N PHE A 476 -23.45 12.20 5.00
CA PHE A 476 -23.54 10.76 4.85
C PHE A 476 -23.44 10.34 3.38
N TYR A 477 -24.26 10.93 2.52
CA TYR A 477 -24.31 10.53 1.11
C TYR A 477 -23.12 11.00 0.29
N LYS A 478 -22.80 12.30 0.34
CA LYS A 478 -21.78 12.91 -0.54
C LYS A 478 -20.36 12.78 0.01
N ARG A 479 -20.17 12.68 1.33
CA ARG A 479 -18.84 12.63 1.94
C ARG A 479 -18.48 11.27 2.51
N VAL A 480 -19.38 10.53 3.16
CA VAL A 480 -19.04 9.24 3.80
C VAL A 480 -19.09 8.08 2.80
N PHE A 481 -20.13 7.99 1.97
CA PHE A 481 -20.29 6.90 0.98
C PHE A 481 -20.05 7.32 -0.47
N ASN A 482 -19.49 8.52 -0.68
CA ASN A 482 -19.16 9.12 -1.98
C ASN A 482 -20.24 8.88 -3.07
N GLN A 483 -21.50 9.14 -2.76
CA GLN A 483 -22.62 8.91 -3.68
C GLN A 483 -22.84 10.08 -4.66
N VAL A 484 -21.76 10.64 -5.17
CA VAL A 484 -21.76 11.74 -6.16
C VAL A 484 -21.10 11.22 -7.44
N GLY A 485 -21.79 11.31 -8.58
CA GLY A 485 -21.29 10.76 -9.83
C GLY A 485 -21.20 9.23 -9.83
N ASN A 486 -20.20 8.67 -10.52
CA ASN A 486 -20.02 7.22 -10.71
C ASN A 486 -18.99 6.57 -9.79
N ASP A 487 -18.20 7.36 -9.06
CA ASP A 487 -17.15 6.84 -8.19
C ASP A 487 -17.76 6.48 -6.83
N ARG A 488 -17.86 5.19 -6.50
CA ARG A 488 -18.37 4.71 -5.21
C ARG A 488 -17.22 4.13 -4.40
N ASN A 489 -17.20 4.39 -3.10
CA ASN A 489 -16.23 3.78 -2.18
C ASN A 489 -16.68 2.39 -1.66
N ILE A 490 -17.76 1.84 -2.23
CA ILE A 490 -18.27 0.48 -2.00
C ILE A 490 -18.46 -0.21 -3.35
N ARG A 491 -18.04 -1.48 -3.44
CA ARG A 491 -18.23 -2.35 -4.60
C ARG A 491 -19.09 -3.55 -4.21
N ILE A 492 -20.14 -3.82 -4.98
CA ILE A 492 -21.04 -4.95 -4.76
C ILE A 492 -20.82 -5.99 -5.87
N HIS A 493 -20.72 -7.25 -5.46
CA HIS A 493 -20.65 -8.39 -6.35
C HIS A 493 -21.72 -9.40 -5.96
N TYR A 494 -22.23 -10.15 -6.93
CA TYR A 494 -23.03 -11.35 -6.68
C TYR A 494 -22.36 -12.56 -7.33
N SER A 495 -22.61 -13.74 -6.78
CA SER A 495 -22.07 -14.99 -7.32
C SER A 495 -22.90 -15.50 -8.49
N ASN A 496 -22.23 -16.18 -9.40
CA ASN A 496 -22.84 -17.14 -10.31
C ASN A 496 -21.95 -18.38 -10.44
N GLU A 497 -22.38 -19.33 -11.26
CA GLU A 497 -21.63 -20.57 -11.52
C GLU A 497 -20.19 -20.35 -12.00
N LYS A 498 -19.93 -19.25 -12.71
CA LYS A 498 -18.62 -18.91 -13.30
C LYS A 498 -17.72 -18.09 -12.39
N GLY A 499 -18.25 -17.47 -11.34
CA GLY A 499 -17.51 -16.59 -10.43
C GLY A 499 -18.26 -15.33 -10.03
N TRP A 500 -17.52 -14.28 -9.69
CA TRP A 500 -18.08 -13.01 -9.25
C TRP A 500 -18.53 -12.14 -10.41
N ILE A 501 -19.73 -11.58 -10.32
CA ILE A 501 -20.20 -10.52 -11.22
C ILE A 501 -20.27 -9.22 -10.43
N ARG A 502 -19.58 -8.20 -10.92
CA ARG A 502 -19.59 -6.85 -10.34
C ARG A 502 -20.85 -6.09 -10.80
N ILE A 503 -21.51 -5.43 -9.87
CA ILE A 503 -22.58 -4.48 -10.16
C ILE A 503 -21.98 -3.12 -10.51
N ASP A 504 -22.52 -2.48 -11.56
CA ASP A 504 -22.12 -1.13 -11.95
C ASP A 504 -22.45 -0.11 -10.85
N SER A 505 -21.50 0.79 -10.57
CA SER A 505 -21.59 1.73 -9.46
C SER A 505 -22.80 2.68 -9.51
N ASN A 506 -23.33 2.96 -10.70
CA ASN A 506 -24.53 3.79 -10.90
C ASN A 506 -25.84 3.06 -10.54
N LEU A 507 -25.82 1.73 -10.48
CA LEU A 507 -26.94 0.89 -10.07
C LEU A 507 -26.92 0.59 -8.57
N ILE A 508 -26.00 1.19 -7.80
CA ILE A 508 -25.83 0.97 -6.36
C ILE A 508 -26.24 2.23 -5.60
N ARG A 509 -27.04 2.05 -4.55
CA ARG A 509 -27.45 3.07 -3.60
C ARG A 509 -27.32 2.56 -2.17
N ILE A 510 -26.46 3.22 -1.41
CA ILE A 510 -26.32 3.12 0.05
C ILE A 510 -27.23 4.17 0.70
N PHE A 511 -27.94 3.83 1.76
CA PHE A 511 -28.83 4.76 2.45
C PHE A 511 -28.97 4.50 3.94
N ALA A 512 -29.34 5.53 4.69
CA ALA A 512 -29.70 5.39 6.10
C ALA A 512 -31.19 5.03 6.16
N ALA A 513 -31.55 4.04 6.98
CA ALA A 513 -32.90 3.45 7.00
C ALA A 513 -33.44 3.18 8.41
N GLY A 514 -32.82 3.75 9.44
CA GLY A 514 -33.25 3.59 10.83
C GLY A 514 -34.50 4.40 11.15
N GLU A 515 -34.88 4.45 12.42
CA GLU A 515 -36.06 5.18 12.85
C GLU A 515 -35.87 6.71 12.77
N GLY A 516 -36.94 7.41 12.38
CA GLY A 516 -36.95 8.87 12.25
C GLY A 516 -36.41 9.39 10.91
N GLY A 517 -36.26 10.71 10.82
CA GLY A 517 -35.69 11.41 9.66
C GLY A 517 -34.32 12.01 9.99
N TRP A 518 -33.68 12.62 9.00
CA TRP A 518 -32.46 13.41 9.23
C TRP A 518 -32.80 14.64 10.10
N PRO A 519 -32.28 14.74 11.34
CA PRO A 519 -32.54 15.90 12.18
C PRO A 519 -31.79 17.13 11.62
N LYS A 520 -32.39 18.31 11.79
CA LYS A 520 -31.69 19.58 11.54
C LYS A 520 -30.62 19.81 12.61
N THR A 521 -29.59 20.60 12.29
CA THR A 521 -28.48 20.90 13.21
C THR A 521 -28.96 21.43 14.57
N GLU A 522 -29.95 22.33 14.58
CA GLU A 522 -30.57 22.89 15.79
C GLU A 522 -31.26 21.84 16.70
N GLN A 523 -31.72 20.72 16.13
CA GLN A 523 -32.37 19.65 16.88
C GLN A 523 -31.35 18.78 17.61
N LEU A 524 -30.14 18.62 17.05
CA LEU A 524 -29.04 17.89 17.71
C LEU A 524 -28.54 18.63 18.94
N GLU A 525 -28.46 19.96 18.87
CA GLU A 525 -28.10 20.81 20.02
C GLU A 525 -29.10 20.68 21.17
N LYS A 526 -30.36 20.31 20.86
CA LYS A 526 -31.44 20.04 21.81
C LYS A 526 -31.50 18.57 22.27
N GLY A 527 -30.50 17.76 21.91
CA GLY A 527 -30.38 16.37 22.36
C GLY A 527 -31.15 15.33 21.52
N HIS A 528 -31.63 15.67 20.32
CA HIS A 528 -32.17 14.66 19.42
C HIS A 528 -31.11 13.63 19.01
N THR A 529 -31.49 12.36 18.92
CA THR A 529 -30.62 11.25 18.55
C THR A 529 -30.60 11.03 17.04
N LEU A 530 -29.50 10.45 16.52
CA LEU A 530 -29.32 10.13 15.10
C LEU A 530 -29.74 8.69 14.79
N ASP A 531 -30.98 8.34 15.11
CA ASP A 531 -31.44 6.93 15.07
C ASP A 531 -31.63 6.42 13.64
N ILE A 532 -31.76 7.32 12.65
CA ILE A 532 -31.73 6.96 11.22
C ILE A 532 -30.42 6.23 10.81
N LEU A 533 -29.32 6.49 11.53
CA LEU A 533 -28.01 5.84 11.31
C LEU A 533 -27.86 4.48 12.01
N GLU A 534 -28.88 4.01 12.73
CA GLU A 534 -28.91 2.66 13.32
C GLU A 534 -29.23 1.57 12.28
N THR A 535 -29.46 1.94 11.01
CA THR A 535 -29.65 0.96 9.93
C THR A 535 -28.98 1.42 8.65
N LEU A 536 -28.14 0.55 8.10
CA LEU A 536 -27.53 0.72 6.79
C LEU A 536 -28.34 -0.03 5.73
N GLY A 537 -28.91 0.74 4.81
CA GLY A 537 -29.57 0.25 3.61
C GLY A 537 -28.60 0.14 2.43
N ILE A 538 -28.69 -0.96 1.68
CA ILE A 538 -27.94 -1.21 0.45
C ILE A 538 -28.96 -1.66 -0.60
N GLU A 539 -29.11 -0.90 -1.68
CA GLU A 539 -30.00 -1.20 -2.79
C GLU A 539 -29.19 -1.29 -4.08
N PHE A 540 -29.44 -2.33 -4.88
CA PHE A 540 -28.85 -2.45 -6.20
C PHE A 540 -29.75 -3.17 -7.20
N THR A 541 -29.50 -2.94 -8.49
CA THR A 541 -30.28 -3.53 -9.58
C THR A 541 -29.40 -4.40 -10.47
N ILE A 542 -29.81 -5.64 -10.71
CA ILE A 542 -29.26 -6.55 -11.70
C ILE A 542 -30.10 -6.43 -12.98
N GLN A 543 -29.50 -5.90 -14.04
CA GLN A 543 -30.20 -5.64 -15.31
C GLN A 543 -30.54 -6.93 -16.05
N ALA A 544 -31.58 -6.96 -16.88
CA ALA A 544 -32.05 -8.19 -17.55
C ALA A 544 -31.01 -8.88 -18.45
N ASN A 545 -30.00 -8.16 -18.92
CA ASN A 545 -28.90 -8.70 -19.74
C ASN A 545 -27.74 -9.30 -18.91
N GLN A 546 -27.74 -9.10 -17.59
CA GLN A 546 -26.72 -9.66 -16.71
C GLN A 546 -27.06 -11.12 -16.34
N PRO A 547 -26.05 -11.99 -16.15
CA PRO A 547 -26.28 -13.40 -15.83
C PRO A 547 -27.13 -13.66 -14.57
N ALA A 548 -27.58 -14.90 -14.43
CA ALA A 548 -28.29 -15.37 -13.23
C ALA A 548 -27.43 -15.23 -11.97
N ALA A 549 -28.05 -14.85 -10.86
CA ALA A 549 -27.46 -15.03 -9.54
C ALA A 549 -27.68 -16.49 -9.08
N SER A 550 -26.58 -17.21 -8.94
CA SER A 550 -26.54 -18.64 -8.62
C SER A 550 -25.38 -18.94 -7.65
N PRO A 551 -25.38 -20.08 -6.93
CA PRO A 551 -24.19 -20.50 -6.19
C PRO A 551 -23.00 -20.69 -7.13
N PHE A 552 -21.79 -20.69 -6.58
CA PHE A 552 -20.60 -21.04 -7.35
C PHE A 552 -20.68 -22.47 -7.88
N GLY A 553 -20.15 -22.71 -9.08
CA GLY A 553 -20.00 -24.07 -9.57
C GLY A 553 -19.05 -24.87 -8.66
N GLU A 554 -19.29 -26.17 -8.51
CA GLU A 554 -18.57 -27.03 -7.55
C GLU A 554 -17.04 -26.95 -7.67
N ASN A 555 -16.52 -26.73 -8.88
CA ASN A 555 -15.08 -26.66 -9.16
C ASN A 555 -14.49 -25.23 -9.09
N HIS A 556 -15.29 -24.21 -8.78
CA HIS A 556 -14.81 -22.84 -8.71
C HIS A 556 -14.00 -22.62 -7.42
N PRO A 557 -12.83 -21.94 -7.44
CA PRO A 557 -11.99 -21.77 -6.26
C PRO A 557 -12.70 -21.14 -5.04
N GLU A 558 -13.61 -20.20 -5.29
CA GLU A 558 -14.39 -19.52 -4.24
C GLU A 558 -15.47 -20.41 -3.61
N ALA A 559 -15.86 -21.52 -4.25
CA ALA A 559 -16.89 -22.42 -3.72
C ALA A 559 -16.46 -23.02 -2.37
N ALA A 560 -15.18 -23.39 -2.24
CA ALA A 560 -14.61 -23.88 -1.00
C ALA A 560 -14.49 -22.79 0.08
N ALA A 561 -14.17 -21.55 -0.31
CA ALA A 561 -13.98 -20.44 0.63
C ALA A 561 -15.28 -20.02 1.33
N TYR A 562 -16.39 -19.95 0.58
CA TYR A 562 -17.69 -19.59 1.15
C TYR A 562 -18.49 -20.81 1.64
N ASN A 563 -18.31 -21.98 1.03
CA ASN A 563 -19.03 -23.21 1.37
C ASN A 563 -20.56 -22.96 1.53
N SER A 564 -21.18 -22.46 0.46
CA SER A 564 -22.62 -22.20 0.40
C SER A 564 -23.28 -22.90 -0.77
N ALA A 565 -24.47 -23.45 -0.53
CA ALA A 565 -25.37 -23.98 -1.57
C ALA A 565 -26.25 -22.89 -2.21
N PHE A 566 -26.13 -21.64 -1.77
CA PHE A 566 -26.97 -20.52 -2.18
C PHE A 566 -26.15 -19.38 -2.79
N PRO A 567 -26.78 -18.51 -3.60
CA PRO A 567 -26.09 -17.35 -4.16
C PRO A 567 -25.65 -16.39 -3.05
N ILE A 568 -24.53 -15.71 -3.31
CA ILE A 568 -23.84 -14.86 -2.35
C ILE A 568 -23.78 -13.45 -2.90
N VAL A 569 -24.11 -12.46 -2.06
CA VAL A 569 -23.87 -11.04 -2.32
C VAL A 569 -22.71 -10.58 -1.44
N LYS A 570 -21.66 -10.07 -2.08
CA LYS A 570 -20.41 -9.61 -1.45
C LYS A 570 -20.28 -8.09 -1.58
N VAL A 571 -20.05 -7.43 -0.45
CA VAL A 571 -19.85 -5.97 -0.34
C VAL A 571 -18.41 -5.72 0.07
N LEU A 572 -17.64 -5.03 -0.77
CA LEU A 572 -16.24 -4.70 -0.53
C LEU A 572 -16.05 -3.19 -0.41
N PHE A 573 -15.16 -2.78 0.47
CA PHE A 573 -14.75 -1.38 0.59
C PHE A 573 -13.70 -1.03 -0.47
N ASP A 574 -13.79 0.17 -1.02
CA ASP A 574 -12.88 0.70 -2.03
C ASP A 574 -12.10 1.89 -1.45
N ASP A 575 -10.79 1.71 -1.33
CA ASP A 575 -9.84 2.69 -0.80
C ASP A 575 -9.22 3.56 -1.92
N SER A 576 -9.71 3.48 -3.16
CA SER A 576 -9.34 4.43 -4.22
C SER A 576 -10.05 5.78 -4.06
N VAL A 577 -11.08 5.82 -3.21
CA VAL A 577 -11.94 6.98 -2.99
C VAL A 577 -11.98 7.27 -1.49
N GLU A 578 -11.38 8.38 -1.06
CA GLU A 578 -11.49 8.86 0.31
C GLU A 578 -12.90 9.44 0.58
N PRO A 579 -13.47 9.24 1.77
CA PRO A 579 -12.95 8.47 2.89
C PRO A 579 -13.28 6.97 2.77
N TYR A 580 -12.45 6.13 3.39
CA TYR A 580 -12.61 4.68 3.35
C TYR A 580 -13.72 4.21 4.32
N PRO A 581 -14.79 3.51 3.84
CA PRO A 581 -15.97 3.18 4.65
C PRO A 581 -15.69 2.37 5.91
N TYR A 582 -14.62 1.58 5.93
CA TYR A 582 -14.24 0.76 7.09
C TYR A 582 -14.13 1.59 8.38
N SER A 583 -13.61 2.82 8.31
CA SER A 583 -13.51 3.72 9.48
C SER A 583 -14.86 3.98 10.15
N PHE A 584 -15.94 4.01 9.38
CA PHE A 584 -17.29 4.30 9.86
C PHE A 584 -18.05 3.04 10.29
N LEU A 585 -17.71 1.89 9.73
CA LEU A 585 -18.43 0.62 9.90
C LEU A 585 -17.71 -0.40 10.79
N ARG A 586 -16.47 -0.16 11.23
CA ARG A 586 -15.70 -1.15 12.01
C ARG A 586 -16.27 -1.50 13.38
N GLU A 587 -17.02 -0.58 13.99
CA GLU A 587 -17.52 -0.72 15.37
C GLU A 587 -18.99 -1.16 15.43
N VAL A 588 -19.68 -1.26 14.29
CA VAL A 588 -21.12 -1.58 14.28
C VAL A 588 -21.36 -3.08 14.40
N ILE A 589 -22.34 -3.44 15.22
CA ILE A 589 -22.75 -4.82 15.50
C ILE A 589 -24.16 -5.02 14.93
N ILE A 590 -24.34 -6.08 14.15
CA ILE A 590 -25.60 -6.46 13.53
C ILE A 590 -26.58 -6.92 14.62
N GLN A 591 -27.75 -6.28 14.66
CA GLN A 591 -28.92 -6.74 15.41
C GLN A 591 -29.80 -7.65 14.54
N ASN A 592 -30.07 -7.22 13.30
CA ASN A 592 -30.96 -7.92 12.36
C ASN A 592 -30.63 -7.56 10.91
N CYS A 593 -30.83 -8.48 9.99
CA CYS A 593 -30.72 -8.27 8.55
C CYS A 593 -32.06 -8.56 7.87
N GLU A 594 -32.53 -7.62 7.05
CA GLU A 594 -33.70 -7.79 6.19
C GLU A 594 -33.22 -7.73 4.75
N ILE A 595 -33.61 -8.72 3.94
CA ILE A 595 -33.31 -8.76 2.52
C ILE A 595 -34.62 -8.88 1.77
N GLU A 596 -34.86 -7.93 0.88
CA GLU A 596 -36.01 -7.85 0.00
C GLU A 596 -35.52 -7.91 -1.44
N VAL A 597 -36.18 -8.72 -2.25
CA VAL A 597 -35.90 -8.82 -3.68
C VAL A 597 -37.18 -8.64 -4.47
N GLU A 598 -37.08 -7.96 -5.60
CA GLU A 598 -38.15 -7.79 -6.58
C GLU A 598 -37.61 -8.26 -7.93
N ALA A 599 -38.32 -9.14 -8.62
CA ALA A 599 -37.98 -9.56 -9.97
C ALA A 599 -39.14 -9.27 -10.90
N GLU A 600 -38.85 -8.61 -12.01
CA GLU A 600 -39.83 -8.24 -13.02
C GLU A 600 -39.54 -8.94 -14.35
N ARG A 601 -40.62 -9.37 -15.01
CA ARG A 601 -40.62 -9.98 -16.36
C ARG A 601 -39.80 -11.28 -16.47
N VAL A 602 -39.86 -12.13 -15.45
CA VAL A 602 -39.31 -13.49 -15.48
C VAL A 602 -40.12 -14.36 -16.47
N LYS A 603 -39.45 -15.12 -17.32
CA LYS A 603 -40.01 -15.95 -18.41
C LYS A 603 -39.81 -17.46 -18.21
N GLY A 604 -38.83 -17.85 -17.42
CA GLY A 604 -38.33 -19.20 -17.15
C GLY A 604 -39.33 -19.96 -16.31
N MET A 605 -40.44 -20.32 -16.95
CA MET A 605 -41.52 -21.09 -16.38
C MET A 605 -41.68 -22.39 -17.17
N GLN A 606 -41.95 -23.47 -16.45
CA GLN A 606 -42.44 -24.69 -17.05
C GLN A 606 -43.96 -24.57 -17.14
N VAL A 607 -44.54 -24.83 -18.30
CA VAL A 607 -45.99 -24.74 -18.49
C VAL A 607 -46.53 -26.09 -18.93
N TYR A 608 -47.62 -26.54 -18.32
CA TYR A 608 -48.31 -27.77 -18.68
C TYR A 608 -49.81 -27.50 -18.84
N ASN A 609 -50.49 -28.27 -19.67
CA ASN A 609 -51.95 -28.38 -19.67
C ASN A 609 -52.36 -29.87 -19.58
N SER A 610 -53.63 -30.17 -19.80
CA SER A 610 -54.15 -31.54 -19.80
C SER A 610 -53.54 -32.46 -20.88
N LEU A 611 -52.90 -31.91 -21.91
CA LEU A 611 -52.21 -32.65 -22.97
C LEU A 611 -50.71 -32.87 -22.71
N GLY A 612 -50.15 -32.25 -21.65
CA GLY A 612 -48.74 -32.37 -21.26
C GLY A 612 -47.98 -31.05 -21.26
N ARG A 613 -46.65 -31.12 -21.38
CA ARG A 613 -45.73 -29.98 -21.33
C ARG A 613 -45.86 -29.11 -22.59
N LEU A 614 -45.88 -27.80 -22.40
CA LEU A 614 -45.96 -26.79 -23.45
C LEU A 614 -44.62 -26.05 -23.61
N ASP A 615 -44.31 -25.63 -24.84
CA ASP A 615 -43.18 -24.75 -25.12
C ASP A 615 -43.64 -23.29 -25.07
N ASN A 616 -43.28 -22.60 -23.98
CA ASN A 616 -43.64 -21.20 -23.76
C ASN A 616 -42.79 -20.20 -24.55
N ARG A 617 -41.90 -20.66 -25.44
CA ARG A 617 -41.12 -19.82 -26.36
C ARG A 617 -41.89 -19.45 -27.64
N GLN A 618 -43.00 -20.15 -27.89
CA GLN A 618 -43.92 -19.91 -29.00
C GLN A 618 -45.35 -19.78 -28.47
N PRO A 619 -46.27 -19.16 -29.22
CA PRO A 619 -47.66 -19.08 -28.80
C PRO A 619 -48.28 -20.46 -28.53
N PHE A 620 -48.98 -20.62 -27.41
CA PHE A 620 -49.54 -21.91 -26.98
C PHE A 620 -50.97 -21.79 -26.47
N GLN A 621 -51.74 -22.88 -26.55
CA GLN A 621 -53.12 -22.93 -26.04
C GLN A 621 -53.12 -23.33 -24.57
N ALA A 622 -53.28 -22.34 -23.67
CA ALA A 622 -53.16 -22.53 -22.22
C ALA A 622 -54.12 -23.59 -21.66
N PHE A 623 -55.36 -23.60 -22.14
CA PHE A 623 -56.42 -24.50 -21.68
C PHE A 623 -56.76 -25.60 -22.70
N GLY A 624 -55.81 -25.94 -23.57
CA GLY A 624 -55.97 -26.92 -24.63
C GLY A 624 -56.74 -26.41 -25.87
N PRO A 625 -56.91 -27.26 -26.89
CA PRO A 625 -57.51 -26.87 -28.17
C PRO A 625 -59.03 -26.66 -28.10
N GLN A 626 -59.72 -27.27 -27.14
CA GLN A 626 -61.16 -27.10 -26.91
C GLN A 626 -61.42 -26.89 -25.41
N PRO A 627 -61.21 -25.67 -24.88
CA PRO A 627 -61.33 -25.39 -23.45
C PRO A 627 -62.72 -25.70 -22.90
N LYS A 628 -62.77 -26.27 -21.69
CA LYS A 628 -63.97 -26.54 -20.89
C LYS A 628 -63.74 -26.10 -19.45
N VAL A 629 -64.80 -25.96 -18.67
CA VAL A 629 -64.67 -25.72 -17.22
C VAL A 629 -63.85 -26.84 -16.58
N GLY A 630 -62.89 -26.47 -15.73
CA GLY A 630 -61.92 -27.37 -15.12
C GLY A 630 -60.65 -27.63 -15.94
N GLU A 631 -60.61 -27.26 -17.22
CA GLU A 631 -59.34 -27.25 -17.98
C GLU A 631 -58.38 -26.23 -17.37
N TYR A 632 -57.10 -26.60 -17.34
CA TYR A 632 -56.12 -25.88 -16.55
C TYR A 632 -54.79 -25.70 -17.28
N MET A 633 -54.05 -24.70 -16.81
CA MET A 633 -52.65 -24.48 -17.09
C MET A 633 -51.87 -24.58 -15.77
N LEU A 634 -50.88 -25.48 -15.70
CA LEU A 634 -49.91 -25.51 -14.62
C LEU A 634 -48.73 -24.62 -14.98
N ILE A 635 -48.28 -23.82 -14.02
CA ILE A 635 -47.14 -22.92 -14.12
C ILE A 635 -46.14 -23.32 -13.03
N GLY A 636 -45.00 -23.89 -13.42
CA GLY A 636 -43.90 -24.25 -12.54
C GLY A 636 -42.76 -23.25 -12.64
N ASN A 637 -42.19 -22.85 -11.50
CA ASN A 637 -41.00 -22.01 -11.45
C ASN A 637 -40.24 -22.29 -10.16
N GLU A 638 -39.06 -22.89 -10.21
CA GLU A 638 -38.36 -23.31 -8.99
C GLU A 638 -37.93 -22.11 -8.12
N GLU A 639 -37.66 -20.96 -8.75
CA GLU A 639 -37.13 -19.77 -8.09
C GLU A 639 -38.09 -19.18 -7.04
N ILE A 640 -39.39 -19.06 -7.33
CA ILE A 640 -40.35 -18.50 -6.36
C ILE A 640 -40.64 -19.45 -5.20
N PHE A 641 -40.54 -20.76 -5.41
CA PHE A 641 -40.79 -21.76 -4.37
C PHE A 641 -39.58 -21.99 -3.45
N ARG A 642 -38.40 -21.45 -3.77
CA ARG A 642 -37.25 -21.43 -2.85
C ARG A 642 -37.34 -20.36 -1.76
N LYS A 643 -38.36 -19.50 -1.81
CA LYS A 643 -38.38 -18.21 -1.10
C LYS A 643 -39.74 -17.93 -0.48
N HIS A 644 -39.73 -17.06 0.53
CA HIS A 644 -40.95 -16.50 1.09
C HIS A 644 -41.44 -15.33 0.23
N ILE A 645 -42.45 -15.60 -0.60
CA ILE A 645 -43.06 -14.62 -1.51
C ILE A 645 -44.02 -13.71 -0.74
N GLN A 646 -43.90 -12.41 -0.96
CA GLN A 646 -44.74 -11.36 -0.39
C GLN A 646 -45.80 -10.88 -1.40
N SER A 647 -45.46 -10.88 -2.69
CA SER A 647 -46.43 -10.65 -3.77
C SER A 647 -46.03 -11.44 -5.02
N LEU A 648 -47.04 -11.89 -5.75
CA LEU A 648 -46.88 -12.64 -6.98
C LEU A 648 -47.83 -12.12 -8.04
N SER A 649 -47.33 -11.81 -9.23
CA SER A 649 -48.15 -11.40 -10.35
C SER A 649 -47.80 -12.17 -11.62
N PHE A 650 -48.83 -12.60 -12.34
CA PHE A 650 -48.73 -13.16 -13.69
C PHE A 650 -49.27 -12.14 -14.68
N GLU A 651 -48.47 -11.81 -15.69
CA GLU A 651 -48.86 -10.99 -16.82
C GLU A 651 -48.88 -11.88 -18.07
N VAL A 652 -50.05 -11.97 -18.70
CA VAL A 652 -50.31 -12.83 -19.85
C VAL A 652 -50.69 -11.95 -21.03
N ASP A 653 -49.89 -12.02 -22.08
CA ASP A 653 -50.21 -11.45 -23.39
C ASP A 653 -50.98 -12.51 -24.19
N TRP A 654 -52.20 -12.21 -24.59
CA TRP A 654 -53.03 -13.08 -25.40
C TRP A 654 -52.81 -12.83 -26.90
N LEU A 655 -52.94 -13.89 -27.69
CA LEU A 655 -52.93 -13.87 -29.14
C LEU A 655 -54.33 -14.23 -29.67
N ASN A 656 -54.71 -13.63 -30.80
CA ASN A 656 -55.95 -13.95 -31.51
C ASN A 656 -57.25 -13.71 -30.72
N LEU A 657 -57.23 -12.82 -29.71
CA LEU A 657 -58.45 -12.33 -29.08
C LEU A 657 -59.08 -11.20 -29.91
N PRO A 658 -60.42 -11.03 -29.83
CA PRO A 658 -61.09 -9.81 -30.27
C PRO A 658 -60.44 -8.55 -29.65
N LYS A 659 -60.42 -7.44 -30.40
CA LYS A 659 -59.64 -6.24 -30.05
C LYS A 659 -60.10 -5.61 -28.74
N ASP A 660 -61.42 -5.50 -28.56
CA ASP A 660 -62.06 -4.90 -27.41
C ASP A 660 -63.28 -5.71 -26.96
N SER A 661 -63.89 -5.30 -25.85
CA SER A 661 -65.05 -5.97 -25.26
C SER A 661 -66.26 -6.01 -26.19
N GLU A 662 -66.44 -5.01 -27.05
CA GLU A 662 -67.55 -4.94 -28.00
C GLU A 662 -67.36 -5.93 -29.15
N ASP A 663 -66.17 -5.98 -29.72
CA ASP A 663 -65.82 -6.97 -30.74
C ASP A 663 -65.92 -8.40 -30.18
N PHE A 664 -65.57 -8.61 -28.91
CA PHE A 664 -65.74 -9.90 -28.24
C PHE A 664 -67.22 -10.31 -28.12
N ARG A 665 -68.10 -9.38 -27.71
CA ARG A 665 -69.54 -9.63 -27.63
C ARG A 665 -70.16 -9.93 -29.00
N LYS A 666 -69.79 -9.13 -30.02
CA LYS A 666 -70.24 -9.36 -31.40
C LYS A 666 -69.81 -10.74 -31.91
N TYR A 667 -68.61 -11.18 -31.55
CA TYR A 667 -68.08 -12.48 -31.97
C TYR A 667 -68.98 -13.65 -31.53
N TYR A 668 -69.50 -13.60 -30.31
CA TYR A 668 -70.34 -14.65 -29.71
C TYR A 668 -71.86 -14.38 -29.79
N GLN A 669 -72.31 -13.32 -30.46
CA GLN A 669 -73.72 -12.90 -30.48
C GLN A 669 -74.70 -14.03 -30.85
N GLN A 670 -74.29 -14.92 -31.77
CA GLN A 670 -75.17 -15.98 -32.28
C GLN A 670 -75.21 -17.26 -31.44
N TYR A 671 -74.46 -17.31 -30.35
CA TYR A 671 -74.47 -18.46 -29.43
C TYR A 671 -75.67 -18.47 -28.49
N ASN A 672 -76.47 -17.38 -28.45
CA ASN A 672 -77.65 -17.24 -27.58
C ASN A 672 -77.38 -17.55 -26.10
N LYS A 673 -76.14 -17.29 -25.67
CA LYS A 673 -75.61 -17.44 -24.32
C LYS A 673 -74.76 -16.21 -24.01
N ASP A 674 -74.74 -15.80 -22.75
CA ASP A 674 -73.91 -14.68 -22.31
C ASP A 674 -72.45 -15.15 -22.14
N LEU A 675 -71.70 -15.04 -23.23
CA LEU A 675 -70.26 -15.32 -23.30
C LEU A 675 -69.44 -14.02 -23.35
N SER A 676 -69.91 -12.99 -22.64
CA SER A 676 -69.22 -11.70 -22.55
C SER A 676 -67.88 -11.82 -21.81
N PRO A 677 -66.87 -11.00 -22.15
CA PRO A 677 -65.53 -11.12 -21.57
C PRO A 677 -65.50 -10.94 -20.05
N GLU A 678 -66.48 -10.23 -19.46
CA GLU A 678 -66.60 -10.05 -18.00
C GLU A 678 -67.02 -11.32 -17.25
N LYS A 679 -67.58 -12.32 -17.94
CA LYS A 679 -68.02 -13.59 -17.33
C LYS A 679 -66.89 -14.58 -17.12
N TYR A 680 -65.78 -14.43 -17.83
CA TYR A 680 -64.69 -15.40 -17.76
C TYR A 680 -63.93 -15.23 -16.44
N LYS A 681 -63.91 -16.29 -15.63
CA LYS A 681 -63.18 -16.33 -14.37
C LYS A 681 -62.25 -17.54 -14.33
N VAL A 682 -61.10 -17.34 -13.71
CA VAL A 682 -60.12 -18.38 -13.44
C VAL A 682 -59.86 -18.54 -11.95
N GLY A 683 -59.67 -19.79 -11.54
CA GLY A 683 -59.28 -20.18 -10.19
C GLY A 683 -57.78 -20.44 -10.12
N PHE A 684 -57.14 -20.01 -9.03
CA PHE A 684 -55.76 -20.35 -8.72
C PHE A 684 -55.66 -21.31 -7.55
N LYS A 685 -54.87 -22.37 -7.73
CA LYS A 685 -54.45 -23.32 -6.70
C LYS A 685 -52.92 -23.48 -6.73
N ALA A 686 -52.30 -23.89 -5.63
CA ALA A 686 -50.87 -24.21 -5.56
C ALA A 686 -50.68 -25.68 -5.20
N TYR A 687 -49.70 -26.32 -5.83
CA TYR A 687 -49.33 -27.69 -5.56
C TYR A 687 -48.36 -27.74 -4.38
N ALA A 688 -48.77 -28.36 -3.28
CA ALA A 688 -47.97 -28.49 -2.08
C ALA A 688 -48.26 -29.83 -1.39
N ASN A 689 -47.22 -30.55 -0.96
CA ASN A 689 -47.31 -31.84 -0.27
C ASN A 689 -48.16 -32.90 -1.00
N GLY A 690 -48.12 -32.91 -2.33
CA GLY A 690 -48.83 -33.89 -3.16
C GLY A 690 -50.24 -33.52 -3.59
N ASP A 691 -50.82 -32.41 -3.09
CA ASP A 691 -52.19 -31.97 -3.39
C ASP A 691 -52.25 -30.48 -3.81
N PHE A 692 -53.39 -30.07 -4.40
CA PHE A 692 -53.66 -28.68 -4.78
C PHE A 692 -54.45 -27.93 -3.70
N TYR A 693 -53.90 -26.82 -3.23
CA TYR A 693 -54.51 -25.94 -2.23
C TYR A 693 -54.99 -24.61 -2.84
N PRO A 694 -56.14 -24.06 -2.39
CA PRO A 694 -57.02 -24.62 -1.36
C PRO A 694 -57.78 -25.87 -1.85
N ILE A 695 -57.94 -26.85 -0.95
CA ILE A 695 -58.65 -28.12 -1.21
C ILE A 695 -60.15 -27.87 -1.40
N ASP A 696 -60.70 -26.94 -0.61
CA ASP A 696 -62.09 -26.53 -0.69
C ASP A 696 -62.33 -25.65 -1.93
N ASN A 697 -63.29 -26.05 -2.77
CA ASN A 697 -63.61 -25.36 -4.01
C ASN A 697 -64.25 -23.98 -3.76
N ASP A 698 -64.94 -23.77 -2.64
CA ASP A 698 -65.52 -22.47 -2.29
C ASP A 698 -64.45 -21.45 -1.87
N SER A 699 -63.26 -21.94 -1.51
CA SER A 699 -62.13 -21.13 -1.07
C SER A 699 -61.16 -20.79 -2.21
N VAL A 700 -61.43 -21.21 -3.45
CA VAL A 700 -60.53 -21.02 -4.61
C VAL A 700 -60.38 -19.55 -4.95
N LEU A 701 -59.12 -19.12 -5.10
CA LEU A 701 -58.80 -17.76 -5.46
C LEU A 701 -59.25 -17.45 -6.89
N THR A 702 -60.33 -16.67 -6.98
CA THR A 702 -61.00 -16.40 -8.25
C THR A 702 -60.63 -15.02 -8.78
N PHE A 703 -60.22 -14.96 -10.05
CA PHE A 703 -59.89 -13.72 -10.75
C PHE A 703 -60.62 -13.64 -12.09
N PRO A 704 -60.98 -12.43 -12.58
CA PRO A 704 -61.46 -12.27 -13.94
C PRO A 704 -60.34 -12.63 -14.92
N LEU A 705 -60.62 -13.50 -15.89
CA LEU A 705 -59.66 -13.87 -16.95
C LEU A 705 -59.27 -12.65 -17.79
N PHE A 706 -60.21 -11.73 -18.00
CA PHE A 706 -60.01 -10.46 -18.70
C PHE A 706 -60.33 -9.27 -17.77
N PRO A 707 -59.41 -8.86 -16.88
CA PRO A 707 -59.67 -7.83 -15.87
C PRO A 707 -60.10 -6.47 -16.44
N ASN A 708 -59.62 -6.13 -17.65
CA ASN A 708 -59.88 -4.85 -18.31
C ASN A 708 -61.22 -4.78 -19.05
N ALA A 709 -62.01 -5.84 -19.06
CA ALA A 709 -63.25 -5.92 -19.83
C ALA A 709 -64.30 -4.86 -19.38
N GLY A 710 -64.37 -4.57 -18.08
CA GLY A 710 -65.37 -3.69 -17.46
C GLY A 710 -65.04 -2.19 -17.41
N THR A 711 -63.86 -1.74 -17.85
CA THR A 711 -63.39 -0.34 -17.71
C THR A 711 -63.55 0.49 -18.99
N GLY A 712 -64.61 0.28 -19.78
CA GLY A 712 -64.80 0.95 -21.09
C GLY A 712 -63.74 0.56 -22.14
N GLY A 713 -63.28 -0.70 -22.07
CA GLY A 713 -61.99 -1.18 -22.55
C GLY A 713 -61.70 -1.06 -24.05
N LYS A 714 -60.46 -0.69 -24.38
CA LYS A 714 -59.88 -0.74 -25.73
C LYS A 714 -58.96 -1.93 -25.98
N GLU A 715 -58.59 -2.71 -24.95
CA GLU A 715 -57.58 -3.77 -25.11
C GLU A 715 -57.80 -4.96 -24.15
N LEU A 716 -58.27 -6.08 -24.69
CA LEU A 716 -58.40 -7.38 -24.01
C LEU A 716 -57.11 -8.23 -24.10
N ALA A 717 -56.13 -7.78 -24.88
CA ALA A 717 -54.95 -8.54 -25.24
C ALA A 717 -53.96 -8.79 -24.10
N ALA A 718 -54.12 -8.15 -22.94
CA ALA A 718 -53.24 -8.34 -21.78
C ALA A 718 -54.06 -8.58 -20.51
N SER A 719 -53.62 -9.54 -19.69
CA SER A 719 -54.24 -9.85 -18.41
C SER A 719 -53.20 -9.93 -17.31
N LYS A 720 -53.46 -9.26 -16.19
CA LYS A 720 -52.57 -9.23 -15.03
C LYS A 720 -53.30 -9.76 -13.80
N PHE A 721 -52.82 -10.89 -13.29
CA PHE A 721 -53.30 -11.51 -12.06
C PHE A 721 -52.32 -11.13 -10.96
N THR A 722 -52.80 -10.56 -9.85
CA THR A 722 -51.94 -10.14 -8.74
C THR A 722 -52.43 -10.73 -7.44
N MET A 723 -51.55 -11.42 -6.75
CA MET A 723 -51.77 -12.06 -5.46
C MET A 723 -50.88 -11.37 -4.43
N GLY A 724 -51.51 -10.79 -3.40
CA GLY A 724 -50.82 -10.28 -2.22
C GLY A 724 -50.70 -11.36 -1.14
N ILE A 725 -50.24 -10.96 0.04
CA ILE A 725 -49.94 -11.85 1.17
C ILE A 725 -51.15 -12.71 1.56
N GLU A 726 -52.35 -12.13 1.65
CA GLU A 726 -53.58 -12.85 2.02
C GLU A 726 -53.91 -13.98 1.04
N GLN A 727 -53.82 -13.71 -0.26
CA GLN A 727 -54.04 -14.73 -1.29
C GLN A 727 -52.93 -15.81 -1.26
N LEU A 728 -51.67 -15.41 -1.09
CA LEU A 728 -50.55 -16.36 -1.03
C LEU A 728 -50.65 -17.29 0.20
N GLN A 729 -51.17 -16.79 1.32
CA GLN A 729 -51.46 -17.60 2.50
C GLN A 729 -52.58 -18.62 2.23
N ALA A 730 -53.63 -18.23 1.50
CA ALA A 730 -54.70 -19.15 1.11
C ALA A 730 -54.20 -20.28 0.19
N LEU A 731 -53.18 -20.01 -0.63
CA LEU A 731 -52.51 -21.02 -1.46
C LEU A 731 -51.59 -21.95 -0.66
N GLN A 732 -51.30 -21.67 0.61
CA GLN A 732 -50.37 -22.44 1.45
C GLN A 732 -49.01 -22.67 0.78
N LEU A 733 -48.48 -21.66 0.09
CA LEU A 733 -47.17 -21.74 -0.55
C LEU A 733 -46.10 -22.00 0.52
N THR A 734 -45.48 -23.18 0.46
CA THR A 734 -44.36 -23.55 1.33
C THR A 734 -43.05 -23.31 0.60
N ALA A 735 -42.17 -22.51 1.21
CA ALA A 735 -40.84 -22.29 0.68
C ALA A 735 -39.98 -23.54 0.94
N ASP A 736 -39.42 -24.12 -0.11
CA ASP A 736 -38.39 -25.15 -0.05
C ASP A 736 -37.08 -24.60 -0.64
N PRO A 737 -36.17 -24.06 0.20
CA PRO A 737 -34.88 -23.56 -0.25
C PRO A 737 -34.07 -24.56 -1.07
N PHE A 738 -34.22 -25.86 -0.80
CA PHE A 738 -33.41 -26.93 -1.37
C PHE A 738 -34.08 -27.62 -2.57
N LEU A 739 -35.20 -27.07 -3.08
CA LEU A 739 -35.89 -27.59 -4.25
C LEU A 739 -34.91 -27.89 -5.39
N GLN A 740 -34.94 -29.09 -5.98
CA GLN A 740 -33.98 -29.46 -7.02
C GLN A 740 -34.37 -28.92 -8.40
N GLU A 741 -33.38 -28.73 -9.28
CA GLU A 741 -33.58 -28.30 -10.66
C GLU A 741 -33.05 -29.35 -11.65
N PRO A 742 -33.78 -29.68 -12.74
CA PRO A 742 -35.14 -29.22 -13.05
C PRO A 742 -36.19 -29.90 -12.18
N ASN A 743 -37.19 -29.15 -11.70
CA ASN A 743 -38.32 -29.72 -10.96
C ASN A 743 -39.44 -30.13 -11.93
N GLU A 744 -39.24 -31.17 -12.76
CA GLU A 744 -40.26 -31.59 -13.73
C GLU A 744 -41.52 -32.15 -13.06
N PHE A 745 -42.70 -31.80 -13.56
CA PHE A 745 -43.98 -32.25 -12.99
C PHE A 745 -44.19 -33.74 -13.27
N ASN A 746 -44.13 -34.55 -12.23
CA ASN A 746 -44.28 -36.00 -12.25
C ASN A 746 -44.92 -36.49 -10.93
N PRO A 747 -45.25 -37.79 -10.80
CA PRO A 747 -45.87 -38.32 -9.58
C PRO A 747 -45.04 -38.16 -8.29
N ASP A 748 -43.72 -37.94 -8.40
CA ASP A 748 -42.82 -37.74 -7.25
C ASP A 748 -42.71 -36.25 -6.83
N THR A 749 -43.25 -35.33 -7.64
CA THR A 749 -43.25 -33.89 -7.35
C THR A 749 -43.97 -33.61 -6.03
N GLN A 750 -43.35 -32.82 -5.16
CA GLN A 750 -43.93 -32.45 -3.85
C GLN A 750 -44.45 -31.00 -3.81
N THR A 751 -43.85 -30.10 -4.58
CA THR A 751 -44.19 -28.66 -4.62
C THR A 751 -43.68 -28.04 -5.92
N GLY A 752 -43.89 -26.74 -6.13
CA GLY A 752 -43.25 -25.99 -7.21
C GLY A 752 -44.16 -25.55 -8.36
N TYR A 753 -45.48 -25.80 -8.25
CA TYR A 753 -46.44 -25.57 -9.32
C TYR A 753 -47.67 -24.79 -8.86
N LEU A 754 -48.14 -23.90 -9.72
CA LEU A 754 -49.42 -23.20 -9.59
C LEU A 754 -50.36 -23.67 -10.69
N ARG A 755 -51.63 -23.89 -10.36
CA ARG A 755 -52.68 -24.29 -11.29
C ARG A 755 -53.64 -23.13 -11.50
N MET A 756 -53.78 -22.70 -12.75
CA MET A 756 -54.81 -21.77 -13.21
C MET A 756 -55.88 -22.56 -13.95
N GLU A 757 -57.12 -22.59 -13.48
CA GLU A 757 -58.22 -23.35 -14.08
C GLU A 757 -59.43 -22.49 -14.46
N ILE A 758 -60.13 -22.85 -15.54
CA ILE A 758 -61.35 -22.15 -15.96
C ILE A 758 -62.49 -22.51 -14.99
N LEU A 759 -63.13 -21.51 -14.40
CA LEU A 759 -64.28 -21.69 -13.50
C LEU A 759 -65.61 -21.26 -14.13
N GLU A 760 -65.63 -20.12 -14.82
CA GLU A 760 -66.82 -19.58 -15.47
C GLU A 760 -66.48 -19.04 -16.87
N PRO A 761 -67.47 -18.99 -17.80
CA PRO A 761 -68.82 -19.54 -17.69
C PRO A 761 -68.86 -21.07 -17.91
N ASP A 762 -69.98 -21.74 -17.59
CA ASP A 762 -70.18 -23.20 -17.74
C ASP A 762 -69.84 -23.72 -19.15
N ASP A 763 -70.14 -22.90 -20.17
CA ASP A 763 -69.93 -23.20 -21.57
C ASP A 763 -68.50 -22.86 -22.06
N ALA A 764 -67.62 -22.39 -21.15
CA ALA A 764 -66.26 -21.89 -21.42
C ALA A 764 -66.24 -20.95 -22.64
N PHE A 765 -65.47 -21.29 -23.68
CA PHE A 765 -65.39 -20.51 -24.94
C PHE A 765 -66.39 -20.96 -26.01
N GLY A 766 -67.39 -21.78 -25.68
CA GLY A 766 -68.46 -22.16 -26.60
C GLY A 766 -68.15 -23.32 -27.56
N HIS A 767 -67.00 -23.99 -27.42
CA HIS A 767 -66.61 -25.15 -28.27
C HIS A 767 -67.66 -26.27 -28.30
N GLN A 768 -68.26 -26.59 -27.16
CA GLN A 768 -69.34 -27.59 -27.08
C GLN A 768 -70.67 -27.08 -27.65
N LEU A 769 -70.90 -25.77 -27.61
CA LEU A 769 -72.11 -25.14 -28.13
C LEU A 769 -72.09 -25.01 -29.66
N TYR A 770 -70.92 -24.77 -30.25
CA TYR A 770 -70.77 -24.42 -31.66
C TYR A 770 -71.48 -25.39 -32.60
N THR A 771 -71.27 -26.71 -32.44
CA THR A 771 -71.90 -27.72 -33.31
C THR A 771 -73.43 -27.66 -33.23
N LYS A 772 -73.98 -27.46 -32.02
CA LYS A 772 -75.43 -27.36 -31.78
C LYS A 772 -75.99 -26.08 -32.39
N VAL A 773 -75.36 -24.94 -32.13
CA VAL A 773 -75.78 -23.63 -32.64
C VAL A 773 -75.68 -23.61 -34.17
N PHE A 774 -74.55 -24.02 -34.74
CA PHE A 774 -74.34 -24.08 -36.19
C PHE A 774 -75.39 -24.95 -36.90
N THR A 775 -75.65 -26.15 -36.38
CA THR A 775 -76.68 -27.05 -36.95
C THR A 775 -78.08 -26.44 -36.87
N GLN A 776 -78.43 -25.80 -35.75
CA GLN A 776 -79.70 -25.09 -35.60
C GLN A 776 -79.82 -23.92 -36.58
N THR A 777 -78.76 -23.11 -36.75
CA THR A 777 -78.73 -21.99 -37.70
C THR A 777 -78.88 -22.47 -39.14
N ILE A 778 -78.18 -23.54 -39.55
CA ILE A 778 -78.30 -24.10 -40.91
C ILE A 778 -79.70 -24.68 -41.14
N THR A 779 -80.26 -25.40 -40.17
CA THR A 779 -81.60 -25.99 -40.29
C THR A 779 -82.67 -24.90 -40.41
N HIS A 780 -82.55 -23.82 -39.63
CA HIS A 780 -83.40 -22.63 -39.75
C HIS A 780 -83.23 -21.97 -41.12
N ASN A 781 -81.98 -21.69 -41.54
CA ASN A 781 -81.68 -21.03 -42.81
C ASN A 781 -82.11 -21.84 -44.04
N ALA A 782 -82.18 -23.17 -43.93
CA ALA A 782 -82.67 -24.04 -44.99
C ALA A 782 -84.20 -23.97 -45.17
N GLN A 783 -84.94 -23.55 -44.14
CA GLN A 783 -86.40 -23.47 -44.13
C GLN A 783 -86.92 -22.02 -44.17
N ALA A 784 -86.08 -21.04 -43.86
CA ALA A 784 -86.42 -19.62 -43.82
C ALA A 784 -86.34 -18.94 -45.19
N ALA A 785 -87.15 -17.90 -45.40
CA ALA A 785 -87.02 -17.00 -46.54
C ALA A 785 -85.68 -16.25 -46.49
N GLU A 786 -85.19 -15.75 -47.62
CA GLU A 786 -83.85 -15.10 -47.70
C GLU A 786 -83.70 -13.93 -46.71
N GLU A 787 -84.79 -13.22 -46.43
CA GLU A 787 -84.86 -12.08 -45.49
C GLU A 787 -84.82 -12.51 -44.01
N ASP A 788 -85.15 -13.77 -43.71
CA ASP A 788 -85.23 -14.35 -42.35
C ASP A 788 -84.03 -15.26 -42.01
N LYS A 789 -83.03 -15.36 -42.90
CA LYS A 789 -81.81 -16.15 -42.67
C LYS A 789 -80.93 -15.49 -41.61
N LEU A 790 -80.53 -16.28 -40.63
CA LEU A 790 -79.61 -15.90 -39.57
C LEU A 790 -78.16 -15.97 -40.07
N SER A 791 -77.29 -15.07 -39.59
CA SER A 791 -75.85 -15.17 -39.85
C SER A 791 -75.26 -16.42 -39.18
N LEU A 792 -74.35 -17.12 -39.86
CA LEU A 792 -73.68 -18.28 -39.28
C LEU A 792 -72.89 -17.89 -38.02
N PRO A 793 -72.89 -18.73 -36.97
CA PRO A 793 -72.07 -18.48 -35.80
C PRO A 793 -70.58 -18.54 -36.17
N ASN A 794 -69.77 -17.64 -35.60
CA ASN A 794 -68.32 -17.70 -35.73
C ASN A 794 -67.78 -18.95 -35.02
N GLU A 795 -66.72 -19.57 -35.53
CA GLU A 795 -66.02 -20.65 -34.83
C GLU A 795 -65.48 -20.14 -33.48
N PRO A 796 -65.62 -20.91 -32.38
CA PRO A 796 -65.10 -20.47 -31.10
C PRO A 796 -63.57 -20.52 -31.13
N PHE A 797 -62.92 -19.48 -30.63
CA PHE A 797 -61.46 -19.47 -30.52
C PHE A 797 -61.01 -20.11 -29.19
N SER A 798 -59.77 -20.57 -29.17
CA SER A 798 -59.11 -21.06 -27.95
C SER A 798 -58.05 -20.04 -27.54
N PRO A 799 -58.09 -19.49 -26.31
CA PRO A 799 -57.14 -18.49 -25.87
C PRO A 799 -55.70 -18.99 -26.04
N GLN A 800 -54.94 -18.26 -26.86
CA GLN A 800 -53.54 -18.52 -27.06
C GLN A 800 -52.73 -17.51 -26.26
N VAL A 801 -51.80 -18.00 -25.46
CA VAL A 801 -50.84 -17.17 -24.74
C VAL A 801 -49.69 -16.88 -25.71
N LYS A 802 -49.47 -15.60 -26.02
CA LYS A 802 -48.31 -15.11 -26.78
C LYS A 802 -47.06 -15.07 -25.91
N ASN A 803 -47.18 -14.45 -24.74
CA ASN A 803 -46.13 -14.40 -23.72
C ASN A 803 -46.77 -14.54 -22.35
N ILE A 804 -46.03 -15.12 -21.42
CA ILE A 804 -46.35 -15.09 -20.00
C ILE A 804 -45.12 -14.57 -19.26
N TYR A 805 -45.35 -13.66 -18.32
CA TYR A 805 -44.34 -13.07 -17.48
C TYR A 805 -44.73 -13.22 -16.02
N LEU A 806 -43.73 -13.53 -15.21
CA LEU A 806 -43.82 -13.60 -13.77
C LEU A 806 -43.15 -12.36 -13.16
N HIS A 807 -43.84 -11.74 -12.22
CA HIS A 807 -43.31 -10.68 -11.37
C HIS A 807 -43.51 -11.09 -9.92
N TYR A 808 -42.51 -10.91 -9.08
CA TYR A 808 -42.66 -11.25 -7.68
C TYR A 808 -41.84 -10.34 -6.77
N LYS A 809 -42.26 -10.29 -5.52
CA LYS A 809 -41.51 -9.72 -4.41
C LYS A 809 -41.31 -10.79 -3.35
N ALA A 810 -40.10 -10.96 -2.87
CA ALA A 810 -39.76 -11.92 -1.82
C ALA A 810 -38.94 -11.24 -0.73
N ASN A 811 -39.00 -11.76 0.48
CA ASN A 811 -38.15 -11.30 1.57
C ASN A 811 -37.59 -12.44 2.41
N THR A 812 -36.57 -12.12 3.18
CA THR A 812 -36.08 -12.93 4.29
C THR A 812 -35.55 -12.00 5.37
N GLN A 813 -35.61 -12.46 6.61
CA GLN A 813 -35.11 -11.75 7.76
C GLN A 813 -34.39 -12.72 8.68
N PHE A 814 -33.23 -12.33 9.18
CA PHE A 814 -32.45 -13.15 10.09
C PHE A 814 -31.58 -12.31 11.01
N THR A 815 -31.27 -12.87 12.18
CA THR A 815 -30.33 -12.29 13.14
C THR A 815 -29.04 -13.12 13.14
N PRO A 816 -27.89 -12.57 13.56
CA PRO A 816 -26.67 -13.36 13.73
C PRO A 816 -26.89 -14.61 14.59
N ALA A 817 -27.70 -14.51 15.65
CA ALA A 817 -28.02 -15.63 16.52
C ALA A 817 -28.86 -16.72 15.83
N SER A 818 -29.84 -16.34 14.98
CA SER A 818 -30.72 -17.31 14.31
C SER A 818 -30.02 -18.07 13.19
N VAL A 819 -28.95 -17.51 12.62
CA VAL A 819 -28.19 -18.17 11.54
C VAL A 819 -27.07 -19.07 12.07
N LYS A 820 -26.83 -19.13 13.38
CA LYS A 820 -25.81 -19.99 13.97
C LYS A 820 -26.10 -21.46 13.65
N GLY A 821 -25.20 -22.12 12.92
CA GLY A 821 -25.39 -23.48 12.42
C GLY A 821 -26.43 -23.64 11.30
N SER A 822 -26.95 -22.54 10.74
CA SER A 822 -27.91 -22.59 9.64
C SER A 822 -27.27 -23.12 8.36
N LYS A 823 -28.07 -23.86 7.58
CA LYS A 823 -27.68 -24.33 6.24
C LYS A 823 -28.09 -23.38 5.12
N THR A 824 -28.95 -22.40 5.40
CA THR A 824 -29.56 -21.50 4.40
C THR A 824 -28.89 -20.12 4.40
N GLU A 825 -29.22 -19.29 5.38
CA GLU A 825 -28.64 -17.96 5.55
C GLU A 825 -27.26 -18.05 6.17
N LYS A 826 -26.28 -17.37 5.57
CA LYS A 826 -24.93 -17.22 6.13
C LYS A 826 -24.41 -15.80 6.04
N ILE A 827 -23.59 -15.43 7.01
CA ILE A 827 -22.90 -14.13 7.11
C ILE A 827 -21.40 -14.40 7.07
N TYR A 828 -20.69 -13.64 6.23
CA TYR A 828 -19.24 -13.78 6.10
C TYR A 828 -18.52 -12.47 6.32
N HIS A 829 -17.36 -12.56 6.94
CA HIS A 829 -16.33 -11.53 6.87
C HIS A 829 -15.38 -11.82 5.72
N VAL A 830 -15.13 -10.82 4.89
CA VAL A 830 -14.13 -10.90 3.83
C VAL A 830 -12.86 -10.22 4.32
N HIS A 831 -11.82 -11.02 4.52
CA HIS A 831 -10.49 -10.57 4.91
C HIS A 831 -9.55 -10.53 3.70
N PRO A 832 -8.40 -9.84 3.80
CA PRO A 832 -7.44 -9.76 2.70
C PRO A 832 -6.86 -11.10 2.27
N PHE A 833 -6.86 -12.10 3.17
CA PHE A 833 -6.21 -13.39 2.97
C PHE A 833 -7.17 -14.59 3.02
N GLY A 834 -8.46 -14.35 3.24
CA GLY A 834 -9.42 -15.42 3.50
C GLY A 834 -10.84 -14.90 3.75
N VAL A 835 -11.77 -15.81 3.95
CA VAL A 835 -13.19 -15.51 4.17
C VAL A 835 -13.66 -16.32 5.37
N VAL A 836 -14.23 -15.66 6.38
CA VAL A 836 -14.67 -16.32 7.61
C VAL A 836 -16.19 -16.41 7.63
N ASP A 837 -16.71 -17.64 7.79
CA ASP A 837 -18.13 -17.93 7.99
C ASP A 837 -18.53 -17.71 9.46
N LEU A 838 -19.23 -16.60 9.73
CA LEU A 838 -19.64 -16.21 11.08
C LEU A 838 -20.76 -17.08 11.64
N THR A 839 -21.39 -17.94 10.83
CA THR A 839 -22.44 -18.84 11.32
C THR A 839 -21.89 -20.07 12.04
N ARG A 840 -20.59 -20.34 11.92
CA ARG A 840 -19.93 -21.45 12.60
C ARG A 840 -19.81 -21.17 14.09
N GLU A 841 -20.13 -22.14 14.93
CA GLU A 841 -20.07 -21.98 16.38
C GLU A 841 -18.69 -21.57 16.89
N SER A 842 -17.64 -22.05 16.23
CA SER A 842 -16.24 -21.83 16.59
C SER A 842 -15.71 -20.44 16.24
N SER A 843 -16.43 -19.71 15.40
CA SER A 843 -15.97 -18.47 14.75
C SER A 843 -16.98 -17.33 14.87
N PHE A 844 -18.01 -17.51 15.71
CA PHE A 844 -19.04 -16.51 15.93
C PHE A 844 -18.44 -15.29 16.63
N SER A 845 -18.27 -14.20 15.88
CA SER A 845 -17.98 -12.88 16.44
C SER A 845 -19.23 -12.35 17.15
N GLU A 846 -19.11 -11.31 17.99
CA GLU A 846 -20.26 -10.65 18.66
C GLU A 846 -21.31 -10.06 17.68
N GLY A 847 -21.25 -10.39 16.39
CA GLY A 847 -22.15 -9.92 15.34
C GLY A 847 -21.60 -8.72 14.59
N HIS A 848 -20.30 -8.42 14.68
CA HIS A 848 -19.70 -7.27 13.97
C HIS A 848 -19.97 -7.35 12.47
N LEU A 849 -20.31 -6.21 11.85
CA LEU A 849 -20.53 -6.16 10.39
C LEU A 849 -19.24 -6.41 9.60
N THR A 850 -18.11 -5.95 10.12
CA THR A 850 -16.81 -6.05 9.45
C THR A 850 -15.75 -6.62 10.38
N PRO A 851 -14.62 -7.13 9.84
CA PRO A 851 -13.49 -7.56 10.65
C PRO A 851 -12.99 -6.52 11.66
N GLU A 852 -12.74 -6.94 12.90
CA GLU A 852 -12.08 -6.06 13.87
C GLU A 852 -10.55 -6.04 13.67
N LEU A 853 -10.00 -4.88 13.30
CA LEU A 853 -8.56 -4.64 13.24
C LEU A 853 -8.15 -3.61 14.31
N LYS A 854 -7.45 -4.06 15.37
CA LYS A 854 -7.16 -3.27 16.59
C LYS A 854 -5.77 -2.62 16.60
N GLU A 855 -4.87 -3.15 15.79
CA GLU A 855 -3.48 -2.73 15.60
C GLU A 855 -3.28 -2.06 14.22
N ASP A 856 -2.18 -1.30 14.08
CA ASP A 856 -1.88 -0.48 12.89
C ASP A 856 -1.02 -1.23 11.85
N GLY A 857 -0.22 -2.20 12.28
CA GLY A 857 0.58 -3.06 11.42
C GLY A 857 0.62 -4.50 11.91
N TYR A 858 0.69 -5.45 10.98
CA TYR A 858 0.64 -6.89 11.27
C TYR A 858 1.69 -7.66 10.49
N LEU A 859 2.32 -8.63 11.16
CA LEU A 859 3.10 -9.70 10.55
C LEU A 859 2.43 -11.03 10.86
N PHE A 860 2.17 -11.85 9.84
CA PHE A 860 1.63 -13.21 9.97
C PHE A 860 2.70 -14.23 9.55
N LEU A 861 2.91 -15.22 10.41
CA LEU A 861 3.90 -16.29 10.30
C LEU A 861 3.16 -17.63 10.18
N GLY A 862 3.23 -18.25 9.01
CA GLY A 862 2.68 -19.58 8.75
C GLY A 862 3.72 -20.65 9.02
N ILE A 863 3.53 -21.41 10.10
CA ILE A 863 4.47 -22.43 10.57
C ILE A 863 3.98 -23.82 10.18
N GLN A 864 4.86 -24.64 9.59
CA GLN A 864 4.61 -26.06 9.32
C GLN A 864 5.36 -26.96 10.30
N LYS A 865 4.90 -28.23 10.40
CA LYS A 865 5.55 -29.31 11.17
C LYS A 865 5.77 -29.02 12.67
N VAL A 866 5.18 -27.95 13.21
CA VAL A 866 5.20 -27.64 14.64
C VAL A 866 4.26 -28.56 15.40
N LYS A 867 4.72 -29.12 16.52
CA LYS A 867 3.89 -29.93 17.42
C LYS A 867 3.48 -29.14 18.67
N PRO A 868 2.37 -29.51 19.33
CA PRO A 868 1.95 -28.86 20.56
C PRO A 868 3.02 -28.92 21.66
N MET A 869 3.03 -27.91 22.54
CA MET A 869 3.94 -27.82 23.70
C MET A 869 5.44 -27.76 23.39
N GLN A 870 5.83 -27.57 22.13
CA GLN A 870 7.23 -27.32 21.75
C GLN A 870 7.60 -25.84 21.87
N THR A 871 8.89 -25.54 21.95
CA THR A 871 9.40 -24.16 21.86
C THR A 871 9.83 -23.82 20.43
N LEU A 872 9.29 -22.74 19.88
CA LEU A 872 9.69 -22.20 18.59
C LEU A 872 10.69 -21.07 18.81
N SER A 873 11.93 -21.22 18.34
CA SER A 873 12.98 -20.21 18.40
C SER A 873 13.24 -19.62 17.01
N MET A 874 13.03 -18.32 16.83
CA MET A 874 13.13 -17.65 15.52
C MET A 874 14.07 -16.47 15.60
N LEU A 875 15.03 -16.39 14.67
CA LEU A 875 15.84 -15.21 14.41
C LEU A 875 15.10 -14.27 13.48
N PHE A 876 14.94 -13.01 13.89
CA PHE A 876 14.55 -11.91 13.04
C PHE A 876 15.80 -11.10 12.69
N GLN A 877 16.27 -11.22 11.45
CA GLN A 877 17.32 -10.35 10.92
C GLN A 877 16.68 -9.06 10.42
N LEU A 878 17.08 -7.95 11.03
CA LEU A 878 16.44 -6.64 10.88
C LEU A 878 17.46 -5.54 10.53
N VAL A 879 17.02 -4.55 9.75
CA VAL A 879 17.78 -3.35 9.39
C VAL A 879 17.01 -2.07 9.72
N THR A 880 17.72 -1.05 10.20
CA THR A 880 17.14 0.24 10.63
C THR A 880 16.76 1.12 9.42
N ARG A 881 15.58 1.73 9.43
CA ARG A 881 15.08 2.60 8.33
C ARG A 881 15.82 3.94 8.21
N SER A 882 16.14 4.60 9.32
CA SER A 882 17.04 5.77 9.42
C SER A 882 17.22 6.17 10.88
N ALA A 883 18.39 6.69 11.26
CA ALA A 883 18.72 7.10 12.63
C ALA A 883 18.13 8.47 13.01
N GLN A 884 16.87 8.75 12.68
CA GLN A 884 16.19 9.89 13.31
C GLN A 884 15.91 9.52 14.76
N THR A 885 16.58 10.24 15.66
CA THR A 885 16.56 10.06 17.11
C THR A 885 15.16 9.81 17.64
N ALA A 886 14.94 8.58 18.12
CA ALA A 886 13.75 8.14 18.85
C ALA A 886 13.52 8.86 20.20
N SER A 887 14.14 10.02 20.42
CA SER A 887 14.14 10.72 21.72
C SER A 887 12.83 11.48 22.02
N ALA A 888 11.84 11.46 21.11
CA ALA A 888 10.57 12.16 21.28
C ALA A 888 9.30 11.28 21.14
N PHE A 889 9.43 9.97 20.84
CA PHE A 889 8.29 9.09 20.58
C PHE A 889 8.29 7.87 21.52
N SER A 890 7.11 7.50 22.06
CA SER A 890 6.98 6.23 22.76
C SER A 890 7.07 5.08 21.76
N LEU A 891 7.89 4.06 22.06
CA LEU A 891 7.99 2.86 21.24
C LEU A 891 6.60 2.20 21.08
N PRO A 892 6.27 1.73 19.87
CA PRO A 892 4.98 1.11 19.61
C PRO A 892 4.85 -0.22 20.35
N LYS A 893 3.64 -0.57 20.80
CA LYS A 893 3.41 -1.79 21.58
C LYS A 893 3.27 -2.99 20.67
N THR A 894 4.03 -4.05 20.95
CA THR A 894 3.94 -5.35 20.27
C THR A 894 2.95 -6.28 20.98
N ARG A 895 2.20 -7.06 20.21
CA ARG A 895 1.31 -8.12 20.73
C ARG A 895 1.46 -9.37 19.89
N TRP A 896 1.77 -10.49 20.55
CA TRP A 896 1.82 -11.81 19.94
C TRP A 896 0.50 -12.54 20.14
N SER A 897 -0.06 -13.09 19.06
CA SER A 897 -1.24 -13.96 19.12
C SER A 897 -1.06 -15.17 18.19
N TYR A 898 -1.78 -16.26 18.42
CA TYR A 898 -1.88 -17.38 17.50
C TYR A 898 -3.33 -17.61 17.06
N LEU A 899 -3.51 -18.22 15.90
CA LEU A 899 -4.83 -18.48 15.35
C LEU A 899 -5.37 -19.80 15.89
N SER A 900 -6.60 -19.77 16.40
CA SER A 900 -7.34 -20.94 16.85
C SER A 900 -8.79 -20.79 16.41
N HIS A 901 -9.25 -21.68 15.53
CA HIS A 901 -10.63 -21.69 15.01
C HIS A 901 -11.08 -20.32 14.44
N ASP A 902 -10.27 -19.70 13.59
CA ASP A 902 -10.50 -18.37 13.02
C ASP A 902 -10.55 -17.21 14.03
N THR A 903 -10.20 -17.47 15.30
CA THR A 903 -10.09 -16.45 16.35
C THR A 903 -8.65 -16.29 16.79
N TRP A 904 -8.20 -15.05 16.94
CA TRP A 904 -6.87 -14.74 17.46
C TRP A 904 -6.85 -14.83 18.97
N VAL A 905 -5.96 -15.67 19.50
CA VAL A 905 -5.74 -15.85 20.95
C VAL A 905 -4.37 -15.30 21.31
N ASP A 906 -4.32 -14.40 22.28
CA ASP A 906 -3.07 -13.78 22.71
C ASP A 906 -2.15 -14.77 23.43
N PHE A 907 -0.86 -14.72 23.13
CA PHE A 907 0.14 -15.42 23.92
C PHE A 907 0.24 -14.77 25.30
N THR A 908 0.28 -15.59 26.35
CA THR A 908 0.54 -15.11 27.71
C THR A 908 2.01 -14.68 27.85
N GLU A 909 2.31 -13.80 28.81
CA GLU A 909 3.69 -13.37 29.10
C GLU A 909 4.64 -14.56 29.37
N ARG A 910 4.14 -15.67 29.91
CA ARG A 910 4.93 -16.89 30.16
C ARG A 910 5.24 -17.68 28.88
N GLN A 911 4.41 -17.54 27.85
CA GLN A 911 4.62 -18.21 26.58
C GLN A 911 5.56 -17.42 25.66
N VAL A 912 5.69 -16.10 25.84
CA VAL A 912 6.77 -15.32 25.23
C VAL A 912 8.02 -15.48 26.09
N VAL A 913 8.70 -16.60 25.90
CA VAL A 913 9.81 -17.05 26.77
C VAL A 913 11.01 -16.11 26.70
N TYR A 914 11.27 -15.56 25.50
CA TYR A 914 12.43 -14.72 25.26
C TYR A 914 12.19 -13.82 24.04
N ASP A 915 12.51 -12.54 24.13
CA ASP A 915 12.54 -11.62 22.99
C ASP A 915 13.75 -10.69 23.14
N SER A 916 14.72 -10.84 22.23
CA SER A 916 15.93 -10.00 22.19
C SER A 916 15.90 -8.94 21.09
N THR A 917 14.81 -8.86 20.32
CA THR A 917 14.61 -7.87 19.25
C THR A 917 14.31 -6.47 19.80
N ASP A 918 14.02 -6.38 21.10
CA ASP A 918 13.64 -5.15 21.79
C ASP A 918 12.49 -4.45 21.05
N GLN A 919 11.39 -5.19 20.90
CA GLN A 919 10.21 -4.78 20.13
C GLN A 919 10.52 -4.50 18.65
N PHE A 920 11.33 -5.34 18.01
CA PHE A 920 11.73 -5.22 16.60
C PHE A 920 12.48 -3.93 16.24
N THR A 921 13.16 -3.32 17.21
CA THR A 921 14.05 -2.17 16.98
C THR A 921 15.48 -2.59 16.64
N LYS A 922 15.83 -3.88 16.83
CA LYS A 922 17.10 -4.48 16.46
C LYS A 922 16.96 -5.95 16.12
N THR A 923 17.93 -6.48 15.37
CA THR A 923 18.06 -7.93 15.12
C THR A 923 18.08 -8.69 16.43
N GLY A 924 17.37 -9.82 16.49
CA GLY A 924 17.33 -10.66 17.67
C GLY A 924 16.54 -11.95 17.47
N ILE A 925 16.58 -12.80 18.49
CA ILE A 925 15.84 -14.06 18.58
C ILE A 925 14.60 -13.86 19.47
N VAL A 926 13.47 -14.41 19.01
CA VAL A 926 12.24 -14.57 19.77
C VAL A 926 11.97 -16.05 20.00
N ARG A 927 11.62 -16.43 21.23
CA ARG A 927 11.22 -17.79 21.62
C ARG A 927 9.79 -17.79 22.13
N LEU A 928 8.97 -18.62 21.51
CA LEU A 928 7.57 -18.79 21.85
C LEU A 928 7.32 -20.23 22.28
N HIS A 929 6.67 -20.41 23.43
CA HIS A 929 6.19 -21.71 23.86
C HIS A 929 4.82 -21.98 23.25
N MET A 930 4.74 -23.01 22.41
CA MET A 930 3.53 -23.34 21.67
C MET A 930 2.40 -23.79 22.62
N PRO A 931 1.13 -23.48 22.29
CA PRO A 931 -0.01 -23.91 23.08
C PRO A 931 -0.18 -25.44 23.10
N ARG A 932 -1.07 -25.91 23.98
CA ARG A 932 -1.44 -27.34 24.11
C ARG A 932 -2.13 -27.91 22.87
N ALA A 933 -2.69 -27.07 22.02
CA ALA A 933 -3.34 -27.45 20.78
C ALA A 933 -2.87 -26.52 19.65
N VAL A 934 -2.52 -27.13 18.52
CA VAL A 934 -2.05 -26.47 17.30
C VAL A 934 -3.11 -26.73 16.24
N PHE A 935 -3.69 -25.66 15.68
CA PHE A 935 -4.75 -25.75 14.68
C PHE A 935 -4.22 -25.30 13.32
N THR A 936 -4.40 -26.13 12.30
CA THR A 936 -3.98 -25.86 10.92
C THR A 936 -5.15 -25.64 9.98
N GLU A 937 -6.37 -25.99 10.41
CA GLU A 937 -7.60 -25.71 9.69
C GLU A 937 -8.14 -24.35 10.11
N ASN A 938 -8.26 -23.44 9.14
CA ASN A 938 -8.78 -22.10 9.32
C ASN A 938 -9.21 -21.54 7.95
N SER A 939 -10.04 -20.50 7.99
CA SER A 939 -10.61 -19.81 6.83
C SER A 939 -10.17 -18.34 6.75
N LEU A 940 -9.68 -17.76 7.87
CA LEU A 940 -9.13 -16.41 7.93
C LEU A 940 -7.82 -16.26 7.12
N LEU A 941 -6.97 -17.28 7.16
CA LEU A 941 -5.70 -17.38 6.44
C LEU A 941 -5.67 -18.73 5.68
N PRO A 942 -4.71 -18.95 4.78
CA PRO A 942 -4.60 -20.24 4.10
C PRO A 942 -4.50 -21.41 5.08
N PRO A 943 -5.26 -22.50 4.87
CA PRO A 943 -5.18 -23.70 5.70
C PRO A 943 -3.84 -24.44 5.50
N GLY A 944 -3.51 -25.36 6.40
CA GLY A 944 -2.29 -26.18 6.34
C GLY A 944 -1.10 -25.61 7.11
N TYR A 945 -1.27 -24.46 7.78
CA TYR A 945 -0.26 -23.80 8.59
C TYR A 945 -0.79 -23.50 9.99
N PHE A 946 0.08 -23.57 10.99
CA PHE A 946 -0.19 -22.95 12.27
C PHE A 946 0.20 -21.47 12.19
N TRP A 947 -0.78 -20.58 12.34
CA TRP A 947 -0.57 -19.15 12.17
C TRP A 947 -0.27 -18.46 13.49
N ILE A 948 0.83 -17.72 13.51
CA ILE A 948 1.19 -16.78 14.56
C ILE A 948 1.11 -15.37 13.95
N ARG A 949 0.61 -14.39 14.69
CA ARG A 949 0.69 -12.99 14.30
C ARG A 949 1.41 -12.14 15.34
N VAL A 950 1.99 -11.06 14.85
CA VAL A 950 2.47 -9.94 15.64
C VAL A 950 1.70 -8.70 15.21
N GLY A 951 0.97 -8.09 16.14
CA GLY A 951 0.28 -6.82 15.94
C GLY A 951 1.05 -5.66 16.58
N ILE A 952 1.16 -4.54 15.87
CA ILE A 952 1.84 -3.32 16.31
C ILE A 952 0.83 -2.19 16.45
N LYS A 953 0.75 -1.60 17.65
CA LYS A 953 -0.07 -0.41 17.91
C LYS A 953 0.81 0.83 18.05
N GLY A 954 0.58 1.84 17.22
CA GLY A 954 1.39 3.06 17.13
C GLY A 954 2.20 3.13 15.83
N SER A 955 3.19 4.03 15.80
CA SER A 955 3.96 4.32 14.58
C SER A 955 4.87 3.16 14.17
N VAL A 956 4.43 2.37 13.19
CA VAL A 956 5.21 1.29 12.55
C VAL A 956 6.51 1.80 11.94
N ASP A 957 6.55 3.08 11.54
CA ASP A 957 7.73 3.70 10.92
C ASP A 957 8.97 3.76 11.83
N LEU A 958 8.80 3.59 13.14
CA LEU A 958 9.89 3.53 14.11
C LEU A 958 10.57 2.17 14.17
N LEU A 959 9.97 1.13 13.58
CA LEU A 959 10.45 -0.25 13.63
C LEU A 959 11.34 -0.59 12.43
N CYS A 960 12.18 -1.61 12.61
CA CYS A 960 13.08 -2.07 11.56
C CYS A 960 12.35 -2.80 10.41
N HIS A 961 12.96 -2.78 9.24
CA HIS A 961 12.61 -3.67 8.13
C HIS A 961 13.29 -5.03 8.31
N CYS A 962 12.65 -6.08 7.81
CA CYS A 962 13.13 -7.44 7.94
C CYS A 962 13.89 -7.84 6.68
N ILE A 963 15.01 -8.52 6.87
CA ILE A 963 15.77 -9.18 5.80
C ILE A 963 15.32 -10.63 5.72
N ALA A 964 15.32 -11.33 6.87
CA ALA A 964 14.93 -12.72 6.95
C ALA A 964 14.38 -13.09 8.32
N VAL A 965 13.50 -14.09 8.32
CA VAL A 965 13.08 -14.80 9.54
C VAL A 965 13.53 -16.25 9.41
N LYS A 966 14.37 -16.71 10.35
CA LYS A 966 14.96 -18.06 10.32
C LYS A 966 14.54 -18.86 11.56
N PRO A 967 14.00 -20.08 11.42
CA PRO A 967 13.64 -20.91 12.57
C PRO A 967 14.89 -21.57 13.19
N GLN A 968 14.68 -22.25 14.33
CA GLN A 968 15.70 -23.04 15.04
C GLN A 968 16.98 -22.26 15.39
N ALA A 969 16.84 -20.98 15.74
CA ALA A 969 17.99 -20.11 15.96
C ALA A 969 18.45 -20.03 17.43
N VAL A 970 19.77 -19.94 17.64
CA VAL A 970 20.40 -19.63 18.94
C VAL A 970 21.65 -18.77 18.75
N ALA A 971 21.95 -17.92 19.73
CA ALA A 971 23.20 -17.15 19.76
C ALA A 971 24.35 -18.00 20.31
N ALA A 972 25.51 -17.93 19.67
CA ALA A 972 26.75 -18.57 20.12
C ALA A 972 27.89 -17.55 20.21
N ARG A 973 28.68 -17.61 21.29
CA ARG A 973 29.85 -16.73 21.51
C ARG A 973 31.13 -17.43 21.12
N SER A 974 32.14 -16.70 20.64
CA SER A 974 33.44 -17.30 20.35
C SER A 974 34.23 -17.63 21.63
N LEU A 975 34.97 -18.73 21.58
CA LEU A 975 35.92 -19.19 22.58
C LEU A 975 37.33 -18.81 22.11
N ILE A 976 37.70 -17.54 22.22
CA ILE A 976 39.02 -17.07 21.77
C ILE A 976 40.02 -17.05 22.93
N ALA A 977 41.22 -17.62 22.72
CA ALA A 977 42.35 -17.54 23.65
C ALA A 977 43.21 -16.26 23.46
N ASP A 978 43.36 -15.77 22.22
CA ASP A 978 43.99 -14.47 21.91
C ASP A 978 43.18 -13.66 20.85
N PRO A 979 42.43 -12.63 21.27
CA PRO A 979 41.44 -11.91 20.45
C PRO A 979 42.00 -10.94 19.40
N GLY A 980 43.31 -10.65 19.42
CA GLY A 980 44.11 -9.89 18.44
C GLY A 980 43.40 -9.01 17.39
N GLU A 981 43.89 -9.09 16.14
CA GLU A 981 43.33 -8.40 14.94
C GLU A 981 42.02 -9.03 14.46
N ARG A 982 41.75 -10.29 14.81
CA ARG A 982 40.63 -11.07 14.28
C ARG A 982 39.26 -10.46 14.60
N LEU A 983 39.09 -9.85 15.78
CA LEU A 983 37.83 -9.19 16.16
C LEU A 983 37.59 -7.83 15.46
N ARG A 984 38.52 -7.36 14.61
CA ARG A 984 38.32 -6.15 13.81
C ARG A 984 37.43 -6.38 12.61
N VAL A 985 37.41 -7.60 12.08
CA VAL A 985 36.58 -8.02 10.94
C VAL A 985 35.55 -9.03 11.44
N PRO A 986 34.24 -8.78 11.26
CA PRO A 986 33.23 -9.75 11.63
C PRO A 986 33.40 -11.04 10.82
N LEU A 987 33.01 -12.17 11.39
CA LEU A 987 33.09 -13.43 10.69
C LEU A 987 32.06 -13.45 9.55
N PRO A 988 32.46 -13.72 8.29
CA PRO A 988 31.53 -13.73 7.17
C PRO A 988 30.39 -14.75 7.34
N PRO A 989 29.24 -14.56 6.68
CA PRO A 989 28.16 -15.54 6.65
C PRO A 989 28.63 -16.91 6.15
N ASN A 990 27.94 -17.96 6.58
CA ASN A 990 28.12 -19.36 6.19
C ASN A 990 29.51 -19.96 6.47
N THR A 991 30.25 -19.37 7.41
CA THR A 991 31.58 -19.87 7.81
C THR A 991 31.51 -20.89 8.95
N ILE A 992 30.51 -20.81 9.82
CA ILE A 992 30.23 -21.84 10.84
C ILE A 992 29.24 -22.84 10.25
N SER A 993 29.73 -24.04 9.92
CA SER A 993 29.00 -25.05 9.15
C SER A 993 28.89 -26.42 9.84
N ARG A 994 29.58 -26.64 10.98
CA ARG A 994 29.56 -27.93 11.68
C ARG A 994 29.76 -27.81 13.19
N LEU A 995 29.28 -28.83 13.91
CA LEU A 995 29.63 -29.04 15.31
C LEU A 995 31.04 -29.62 15.43
N VAL A 996 31.74 -29.28 16.52
CA VAL A 996 33.04 -29.87 16.86
C VAL A 996 32.87 -31.35 17.20
N GLU A 997 31.84 -31.67 17.97
CA GLU A 997 31.41 -33.05 18.26
C GLU A 997 30.25 -33.40 17.31
N PRO A 998 30.45 -34.29 16.33
CA PRO A 998 29.41 -34.66 15.38
C PRO A 998 28.19 -35.23 16.08
N ASN A 999 27.01 -34.82 15.64
CA ASN A 999 25.74 -35.33 16.14
C ASN A 999 24.87 -35.76 14.95
N THR A 1000 24.59 -37.06 14.83
CA THR A 1000 23.83 -37.64 13.72
C THR A 1000 22.38 -37.18 13.65
N TYR A 1001 21.85 -36.58 14.72
CA TYR A 1001 20.51 -36.01 14.75
C TYR A 1001 20.43 -34.61 14.16
N ILE A 1002 21.56 -33.93 13.99
CA ILE A 1002 21.63 -32.60 13.37
C ILE A 1002 22.01 -32.78 11.90
N LYS A 1003 21.12 -32.37 11.01
CA LYS A 1003 21.31 -32.43 9.55
C LYS A 1003 22.30 -31.37 9.07
N GLY A 1004 22.22 -30.18 9.64
CA GLY A 1004 23.05 -29.05 9.27
C GLY A 1004 23.04 -27.95 10.31
N VAL A 1005 24.05 -27.09 10.24
CA VAL A 1005 24.10 -25.82 10.96
C VAL A 1005 24.58 -24.74 10.01
N GLU A 1006 23.94 -23.59 10.05
CA GLU A 1006 24.32 -22.43 9.27
C GLU A 1006 24.44 -21.18 10.14
N GLN A 1007 25.37 -20.32 9.77
CA GLN A 1007 25.47 -18.96 10.25
C GLN A 1007 25.00 -18.02 9.11
N PRO A 1008 23.71 -17.66 9.05
CA PRO A 1008 23.18 -16.96 7.87
C PRO A 1008 23.69 -15.52 7.71
N PHE A 1009 24.23 -14.91 8.77
CA PHE A 1009 24.68 -13.51 8.79
C PHE A 1009 26.03 -13.34 9.49
N GLU A 1010 26.66 -12.19 9.31
CA GLU A 1010 27.94 -11.85 9.94
C GLU A 1010 27.92 -11.96 11.47
N SER A 1011 29.08 -12.29 12.07
CA SER A 1011 29.22 -12.19 13.53
C SER A 1011 29.23 -10.73 13.99
N PHE A 1012 28.84 -10.50 15.25
CA PHE A 1012 28.62 -9.17 15.79
C PHE A 1012 29.06 -9.06 17.26
N GLY A 1013 29.14 -7.84 17.78
CA GLY A 1013 29.42 -7.58 19.19
C GLY A 1013 30.88 -7.77 19.64
N GLY A 1014 31.74 -8.32 18.77
CA GLY A 1014 33.16 -8.49 19.02
C GLY A 1014 33.89 -7.17 19.24
N LYS A 1015 34.77 -7.13 20.24
CA LYS A 1015 35.66 -5.99 20.51
C LYS A 1015 37.10 -6.47 20.68
N PRO A 1016 38.04 -6.06 19.81
CA PRO A 1016 39.45 -6.38 20.00
C PRO A 1016 40.00 -5.70 21.26
N TRP A 1017 41.23 -6.07 21.65
CA TRP A 1017 42.00 -5.29 22.61
C TRP A 1017 42.09 -3.82 22.13
N LYS A 1018 41.88 -2.87 23.03
CA LYS A 1018 42.02 -1.45 22.68
C LYS A 1018 43.50 -1.13 22.50
N THR A 1019 43.89 -0.75 21.28
CA THR A 1019 45.15 -0.02 21.05
C THR A 1019 45.14 1.29 21.84
N THR A 1020 46.32 1.81 22.21
CA THR A 1020 46.47 3.08 22.95
C THR A 1020 45.61 4.21 22.36
N THR A 1021 45.51 4.28 21.03
CA THR A 1021 44.70 5.27 20.29
C THR A 1021 43.19 5.10 20.49
N SER A 1022 42.67 3.86 20.41
CA SER A 1022 41.24 3.57 20.63
C SER A 1022 40.81 3.69 22.10
N PHE A 1023 41.76 3.53 23.02
CA PHE A 1023 41.59 3.75 24.44
C PHE A 1023 41.40 5.24 24.75
N SER A 1024 42.28 6.10 24.25
CA SER A 1024 42.18 7.55 24.44
C SER A 1024 40.85 8.13 23.94
N ALA A 1025 40.38 7.72 22.76
CA ALA A 1025 39.10 8.19 22.22
C ALA A 1025 37.88 7.74 23.05
N ALA A 1026 37.90 6.51 23.55
CA ALA A 1026 36.82 6.00 24.40
C ALA A 1026 36.81 6.67 25.79
N SER A 1027 37.99 6.96 26.35
CA SER A 1027 38.14 7.68 27.62
C SER A 1027 37.69 9.13 27.49
N ALA A 1028 38.02 9.81 26.38
CA ALA A 1028 37.52 11.14 26.07
C ALA A 1028 35.98 11.20 26.01
N SER A 1029 35.37 10.23 25.32
CA SER A 1029 33.90 10.12 25.25
C SER A 1029 33.29 9.87 26.64
N ALA A 1030 33.86 8.96 27.45
CA ALA A 1030 33.38 8.68 28.79
C ALA A 1030 33.50 9.87 29.76
N CYS A 1031 34.55 10.70 29.63
CA CYS A 1031 34.68 11.95 30.35
C CYS A 1031 33.63 12.98 29.93
N ALA A 1032 33.31 13.05 28.63
CA ALA A 1032 32.31 13.98 28.10
C ALA A 1032 30.86 13.61 28.46
N THR A 1033 30.57 12.32 28.67
CA THR A 1033 29.20 11.82 28.90
C THR A 1033 28.87 11.48 30.36
N ARG A 1034 29.73 11.80 31.33
CA ARG A 1034 29.34 11.61 32.75
C ARG A 1034 28.13 12.49 33.07
N PRO A 1035 27.01 11.94 33.57
CA PRO A 1035 26.03 12.75 34.26
C PRO A 1035 26.74 13.34 35.48
N GLY A 1036 26.61 14.65 35.67
CA GLY A 1036 27.14 15.32 36.87
C GLY A 1036 26.72 14.56 38.12
N ARG A 1037 27.72 14.21 38.94
CA ARG A 1037 27.49 14.04 40.36
C ARG A 1037 27.49 15.42 41.00
#